data_AF-A0A7C6AB25-F1
#
_entry.id   AF-A0A7C6AB25-F1
#
_cell.length_a   1.000
_cell.length_b   1.000
_cell.length_c   1.000
_cell.angle_alpha   90.00
_cell.angle_beta   90.00
_cell.angle_gamma   90.00
#
_symmetry.space_group_name_H-M   'P 1'
#
loop_
_entity.id
_entity.type
_entity.pdbx_description
1 polymer ?
#
loop_
_entity_poly.entity_id
_entity_poly.type
_entity_poly.pdbx_seq_one_letter_code
_entity_poly.pdbx_strand_id
1 'polypeptide(L)'
;MFNFIFVLFLVVLSALGYQQQPENVFVVIIDGLRNDEGFEAESLNLRHIWNDLRPQGTIYRRFWNRGWTATTAGHNTIACGVRQIVRNNSGTDQDIRPDQPTFFEYFRKTFGLPESTAGALMGKGNCRCVDFSLEPSYGENYKGFLNYNADDTTISNWVHKAMDSIHPRLLYINLREVDGTGHSGNYDTHLFAIRTADSIVYEFWKHIQAIPPYTDTFYKNKTVMIVTTDHGRHDDAHGGFPGHGDWDHGCRDLIFLAIGPGIKQNEVISNIDRDHIDIVPTVGYILGFPTPLAEGDVMTEIFLPNFLPKKPKFSPVASPFSHEWNLSNNPGFSREPNLTITRNGTLHLVWMDKSRGKWEVYYRKSTDQGRTWSPTRILFDFLGKDSVMWFAKIAGDDSLIVSAMGYAKIGEIIDSLPPYRIDTTFIWYPWIATSVDDGNSWHITSLPDSNMGSYAAPVAVKNGRYSIAYWMCGKFNYERTKTGLNFNWRDPGANWQPLDSARRVINKNFHSISLIDDGYSFHIAGCCFQSGDEDWEIGYWRSSTGDSWARVWITQDTSPDVYFDYDPALLKDAIGNLHLVWARKPDVGGTWQIQYTKSTDNGNTWSIFTPITFSSAGAWKPKIAVRHDTLFVFFEDYRDGEPKIYYKMSPDLGMTWLAEEPIAGAIARNPAVAIDSNKIYIAWQDYRDGNWEVYFKYLPKPFPRHDVGPLRLVTPQLRSLPNDSMTPQAMISNYGDVFETFKVYLTIQPSYFDSVVATVAPEDSAIVAFSTIWRATFGSYPFKLWTALSNDENQTNDTIVGTIEVVGDSWVQLENILLGTRNKKVKGGGCLTYCSDQNLIYAFKGNNTNEFYAYDLSGSLGWLTRESIPYDPNGRAKRVKSGAALCYDGTRYIYATKGNNTTEFWRYDTKADSLDTIWKRLPSVPELPSGKKLKGGTGLAFVTKGSDHYVYLLKGSKTTDFYAYHIEGDSWLLNLPQAPLGPNQRGFKVGSGMVKVLDLLYVLKSYVNELYCYDLVADTWQANPVSILPLIGRSNKKKKVKDGAALCSDGVNHIFAFKGGNTACFWRYSITEDTWIQNADLPVGQNNKRVKSGGALTFAQGKVYGLKGNNTLEFWRYTPGPVMSLKTKIGKSGLLEATEHALSGPWLIISPNPARKIIRIKYSPINMSNSHWKIFDAIGTLRWQSNISNKKGVLEIPITGFASGVYFLRVETTEFVLNQKFVIKR
;
A
#
# COMPACT_ATOMS: atom_id res chain seq x y z
N MET A 1 -66.77 -28.38 -18.31
CA MET A 1 -66.44 -27.04 -18.87
C MET A 1 -66.51 -25.98 -17.76
N PHE A 2 -65.78 -26.17 -16.65
CA PHE A 2 -65.74 -25.24 -15.50
C PHE A 2 -64.38 -25.23 -14.77
N ASN A 3 -63.36 -25.91 -15.30
CA ASN A 3 -62.00 -25.98 -14.73
C ASN A 3 -60.94 -25.24 -15.55
N PHE A 4 -61.32 -24.58 -16.65
CA PHE A 4 -60.37 -23.84 -17.51
C PHE A 4 -60.35 -22.33 -17.24
N ILE A 5 -61.29 -21.80 -16.45
CA ILE A 5 -61.40 -20.36 -16.15
C ILE A 5 -60.75 -19.99 -14.80
N PHE A 6 -60.57 -20.95 -13.88
CA PHE A 6 -59.97 -20.67 -12.56
C PHE A 6 -58.44 -20.52 -12.59
N VAL A 7 -57.77 -21.09 -13.60
CA VAL A 7 -56.30 -21.00 -13.74
C VAL A 7 -55.86 -19.66 -14.35
N LEU A 8 -56.75 -18.96 -15.08
CA LEU A 8 -56.42 -17.62 -15.61
C LEU A 8 -56.61 -16.49 -14.58
N PHE A 9 -57.42 -16.70 -13.53
CA PHE A 9 -57.64 -15.69 -12.49
C PHE A 9 -56.57 -15.68 -11.38
N LEU A 10 -55.79 -16.76 -11.25
CA LEU A 10 -54.68 -16.87 -10.28
C LEU A 10 -53.30 -16.53 -10.87
N VAL A 11 -53.18 -16.38 -12.19
CA VAL A 11 -51.92 -16.01 -12.87
C VAL A 11 -51.80 -14.48 -13.10
N VAL A 12 -52.84 -13.70 -12.83
CA VAL A 12 -52.83 -12.23 -12.96
C VAL A 12 -52.65 -11.50 -11.62
N LEU A 13 -52.68 -12.19 -10.46
CA LEU A 13 -52.45 -11.58 -9.13
C LEU A 13 -51.12 -11.96 -8.46
N SER A 14 -50.26 -12.71 -9.15
CA SER A 14 -48.84 -12.85 -8.80
C SER A 14 -47.96 -12.19 -9.84
N ALA A 15 -48.34 -11.00 -10.31
CA ALA A 15 -47.34 -10.01 -10.65
C ALA A 15 -46.59 -9.71 -9.34
N LEU A 16 -45.52 -10.46 -9.10
CA LEU A 16 -44.49 -10.15 -8.12
C LEU A 16 -44.23 -8.65 -8.21
N GLY A 17 -44.75 -7.89 -7.25
CA GLY A 17 -44.45 -6.48 -7.13
C GLY A 17 -42.94 -6.37 -7.06
N TYR A 18 -42.35 -5.88 -8.15
CA TYR A 18 -40.92 -5.58 -8.20
C TYR A 18 -40.71 -4.50 -7.14
N GLN A 19 -40.26 -4.90 -5.96
CA GLN A 19 -40.06 -3.99 -4.84
C GLN A 19 -38.98 -2.99 -5.28
N GLN A 20 -39.38 -1.74 -5.54
CA GLN A 20 -38.46 -0.67 -5.96
C GLN A 20 -37.37 -0.54 -4.89
N GLN A 21 -36.11 -0.57 -5.33
CA GLN A 21 -34.95 -0.41 -4.47
C GLN A 21 -34.56 1.07 -4.43
N PRO A 22 -34.07 1.57 -3.28
CA PRO A 22 -33.57 2.94 -3.20
C PRO A 22 -32.38 3.18 -4.15
N GLU A 23 -32.40 4.32 -4.82
CA GLU A 23 -31.30 4.84 -5.64
C GLU A 23 -30.69 6.12 -5.02
N ASN A 24 -31.38 6.73 -4.04
CA ASN A 24 -30.99 8.00 -3.43
C ASN A 24 -31.17 7.95 -1.90
N VAL A 25 -30.33 8.68 -1.16
CA VAL A 25 -30.45 8.86 0.30
C VAL A 25 -30.30 10.32 0.69
N PHE A 26 -31.28 10.85 1.42
CA PHE A 26 -31.28 12.21 1.94
C PHE A 26 -31.23 12.15 3.46
N VAL A 27 -30.20 12.73 4.07
CA VAL A 27 -30.02 12.77 5.53
C VAL A 27 -30.25 14.20 6.00
N VAL A 28 -31.32 14.42 6.76
CA VAL A 28 -31.76 15.72 7.24
C VAL A 28 -31.52 15.83 8.74
N ILE A 29 -30.82 16.88 9.13
CA ILE A 29 -30.44 17.18 10.50
C ILE A 29 -31.19 18.41 10.98
N ILE A 30 -32.02 18.26 12.01
CA ILE A 30 -32.62 19.38 12.74
C ILE A 30 -31.67 19.71 13.90
N ASP A 31 -30.91 20.79 13.73
CA ASP A 31 -29.82 21.18 14.63
C ASP A 31 -30.33 21.54 16.02
N GLY A 32 -29.81 20.89 17.07
CA GLY A 32 -30.15 21.23 18.45
C GLY A 32 -31.58 20.93 18.88
N LEU A 33 -32.27 19.94 18.27
CA LEU A 33 -33.62 19.54 18.70
C LEU A 33 -33.54 18.61 19.92
N ARG A 34 -34.08 19.05 21.05
CA ARG A 34 -34.24 18.22 22.26
C ARG A 34 -35.43 17.27 22.09
N ASN A 35 -35.25 15.99 22.45
CA ASN A 35 -36.27 14.96 22.22
C ASN A 35 -37.55 15.18 23.05
N ASP A 36 -37.46 15.90 24.18
CA ASP A 36 -38.61 16.33 24.98
C ASP A 36 -39.62 17.14 24.15
N GLU A 37 -39.16 18.09 23.33
CA GLU A 37 -40.00 18.81 22.36
C GLU A 37 -40.22 18.02 21.05
N GLY A 38 -39.46 16.96 20.84
CA GLY A 38 -39.49 16.08 19.68
C GLY A 38 -40.47 14.91 19.83
N PHE A 39 -39.96 13.68 19.88
CA PHE A 39 -40.81 12.48 19.90
C PHE A 39 -41.49 12.21 21.24
N GLU A 40 -40.99 12.78 22.34
CA GLU A 40 -41.66 12.67 23.64
C GLU A 40 -42.88 13.62 23.77
N ALA A 41 -42.91 14.70 22.99
CA ALA A 41 -44.09 15.57 22.84
C ALA A 41 -45.08 15.06 21.76
N GLU A 42 -44.84 13.88 21.19
CA GLU A 42 -45.65 13.27 20.14
C GLU A 42 -45.94 14.27 18.99
N SER A 43 -47.22 14.54 18.69
CA SER A 43 -47.62 15.43 17.60
C SER A 43 -47.61 16.92 17.95
N LEU A 44 -47.32 17.30 19.20
CA LEU A 44 -47.55 18.66 19.68
C LEU A 44 -46.73 19.70 18.91
N ASN A 45 -45.47 19.39 18.62
CA ASN A 45 -44.54 20.30 17.95
C ASN A 45 -44.08 19.80 16.58
N LEU A 46 -44.01 18.47 16.39
CA LEU A 46 -43.62 17.82 15.14
C LEU A 46 -44.85 17.26 14.42
N ARG A 47 -45.81 18.11 14.07
CA ARG A 47 -47.12 17.66 13.56
C ARG A 47 -46.97 16.83 12.29
N HIS A 48 -46.14 17.25 11.36
CA HIS A 48 -45.97 16.58 10.07
C HIS A 48 -45.07 15.35 10.17
N ILE A 49 -43.93 15.46 10.83
CA ILE A 49 -43.05 14.31 11.07
C ILE A 49 -43.80 13.21 11.85
N TRP A 50 -44.61 13.57 12.87
CA TRP A 50 -45.32 12.60 13.70
C TRP A 50 -46.57 11.99 13.05
N ASN A 51 -47.42 12.80 12.43
CA ASN A 51 -48.70 12.32 11.90
C ASN A 51 -48.60 11.88 10.43
N ASP A 52 -47.80 12.57 9.63
CA ASP A 52 -47.74 12.32 8.19
C ASP A 52 -46.57 11.38 7.82
N LEU A 53 -45.37 11.59 8.38
CA LEU A 53 -44.16 10.84 7.97
C LEU A 53 -43.93 9.56 8.79
N ARG A 54 -44.05 9.60 10.12
CA ARG A 54 -43.83 8.44 11.01
C ARG A 54 -44.62 7.20 10.59
N PRO A 55 -45.92 7.28 10.23
CA PRO A 55 -46.66 6.09 9.80
C PRO A 55 -46.09 5.44 8.52
N GLN A 56 -45.35 6.20 7.70
CA GLN A 56 -44.73 5.73 6.45
C GLN A 56 -43.35 5.09 6.67
N GLY A 57 -42.81 5.06 7.88
CA GLY A 57 -41.49 4.50 8.13
C GLY A 57 -41.25 3.98 9.54
N THR A 58 -39.99 4.01 9.95
CA THR A 58 -39.49 3.43 11.20
C THR A 58 -38.87 4.51 12.07
N ILE A 59 -39.22 4.55 13.36
CA ILE A 59 -38.57 5.41 14.35
C ILE A 59 -37.80 4.61 15.40
N TYR A 60 -36.75 5.22 15.95
CA TYR A 60 -36.15 4.76 17.20
C TYR A 60 -36.61 5.61 18.38
N ARG A 61 -36.79 4.95 19.53
CA ARG A 61 -36.96 5.59 20.85
C ARG A 61 -35.66 5.56 21.68
N ARG A 62 -34.57 5.02 21.13
CA ARG A 62 -33.27 4.84 21.80
C ARG A 62 -32.12 5.13 20.83
N PHE A 63 -32.13 6.34 20.27
CA PHE A 63 -31.08 6.83 19.38
C PHE A 63 -30.27 7.91 20.10
N TRP A 64 -28.95 7.72 20.17
CA TRP A 64 -28.10 8.45 21.11
C TRP A 64 -26.98 9.22 20.44
N ASN A 65 -26.66 10.42 20.93
CA ASN A 65 -25.31 10.99 20.80
C ASN A 65 -24.42 10.43 21.92
N ARG A 66 -23.44 9.58 21.57
CA ARG A 66 -22.38 9.15 22.51
C ARG A 66 -21.03 9.81 22.25
N GLY A 67 -20.99 10.77 21.33
CA GLY A 67 -19.85 11.65 21.08
C GLY A 67 -20.00 12.97 21.84
N TRP A 68 -19.27 13.98 21.38
CA TRP A 68 -19.41 15.32 21.92
C TRP A 68 -20.72 15.96 21.39
N THR A 69 -21.55 16.45 22.30
CA THR A 69 -22.85 17.12 22.07
C THR A 69 -22.69 18.57 21.61
N ALA A 70 -21.82 18.79 20.62
CA ALA A 70 -21.56 20.08 20.00
C ALA A 70 -21.71 19.99 18.48
N THR A 71 -22.21 21.04 17.86
CA THR A 71 -22.56 21.13 16.43
C THR A 71 -21.52 20.52 15.47
N THR A 72 -20.28 21.01 15.48
CA THR A 72 -19.24 20.52 14.55
C THR A 72 -18.92 19.04 14.78
N ALA A 73 -18.82 18.62 16.05
CA ALA A 73 -18.51 17.24 16.40
C ALA A 73 -19.65 16.28 16.03
N GLY A 74 -20.90 16.66 16.30
CA GLY A 74 -22.09 15.89 15.95
C GLY A 74 -22.18 15.68 14.43
N HIS A 75 -22.09 16.76 13.66
CA HIS A 75 -22.13 16.69 12.21
C HIS A 75 -21.01 15.87 11.60
N ASN A 76 -19.76 16.05 12.04
CA ASN A 76 -18.65 15.27 11.51
C ASN A 76 -18.81 13.79 11.87
N THR A 77 -19.29 13.47 13.09
CA THR A 77 -19.54 12.09 13.52
C THR A 77 -20.59 11.41 12.64
N ILE A 78 -21.70 12.10 12.33
CA ILE A 78 -22.75 11.58 11.43
C ILE A 78 -22.21 11.39 10.01
N ALA A 79 -21.38 12.32 9.52
CA ALA A 79 -20.90 12.29 8.15
C ALA A 79 -19.81 11.22 7.91
N CYS A 80 -18.96 10.91 8.91
CA CYS A 80 -17.86 9.94 8.76
C CYS A 80 -18.08 8.59 9.46
N GLY A 81 -19.08 8.48 10.34
CA GLY A 81 -19.35 7.22 11.05
C GLY A 81 -18.33 6.90 12.14
N VAL A 82 -17.56 7.89 12.59
CA VAL A 82 -16.53 7.78 13.63
C VAL A 82 -16.67 8.95 14.60
N ARG A 83 -16.56 8.72 15.91
CA ARG A 83 -16.74 9.79 16.90
C ARG A 83 -15.68 10.88 16.75
N GLN A 84 -16.12 12.11 16.50
CA GLN A 84 -15.25 13.26 16.33
C GLN A 84 -15.24 14.11 17.62
N ILE A 85 -14.05 14.62 17.97
CA ILE A 85 -13.86 15.47 19.16
C ILE A 85 -13.31 16.82 18.67
N VAL A 86 -14.20 17.63 18.10
CA VAL A 86 -13.88 18.91 17.48
C VAL A 86 -14.64 20.03 18.17
N ARG A 87 -13.99 21.15 18.46
CA ARG A 87 -14.64 22.31 19.09
C ARG A 87 -15.39 23.15 18.05
N ASN A 88 -16.55 23.66 18.46
CA ASN A 88 -17.24 24.71 17.70
C ASN A 88 -16.36 25.96 17.61
N ASN A 89 -16.39 26.67 16.48
CA ASN A 89 -15.66 27.93 16.25
C ASN A 89 -14.13 27.88 16.46
N SER A 90 -13.47 26.71 16.39
CA SER A 90 -12.02 26.62 16.58
C SER A 90 -11.22 26.61 15.27
N GLY A 91 -10.08 27.32 15.26
CA GLY A 91 -8.95 27.04 14.37
C GLY A 91 -9.16 27.32 12.88
N THR A 92 -8.22 26.76 12.10
CA THR A 92 -8.18 26.72 10.63
C THR A 92 -9.18 25.68 10.09
N ASP A 93 -9.41 25.66 8.78
CA ASP A 93 -10.22 24.61 8.14
C ASP A 93 -9.68 23.20 8.38
N GLN A 94 -8.37 23.06 8.65
CA GLN A 94 -7.75 21.80 9.04
C GLN A 94 -8.16 21.33 10.43
N ASP A 95 -8.42 22.26 11.36
CA ASP A 95 -8.72 21.93 12.76
C ASP A 95 -10.15 21.43 12.97
N ILE A 96 -11.04 21.67 12.01
CA ILE A 96 -12.46 21.28 12.08
C ILE A 96 -12.88 20.22 11.05
N ARG A 97 -11.96 19.81 10.18
CA ARG A 97 -12.23 18.83 9.13
C ARG A 97 -12.37 17.42 9.75
N PRO A 98 -13.26 16.56 9.23
CA PRO A 98 -13.33 15.17 9.67
C PRO A 98 -11.99 14.43 9.50
N ASP A 99 -11.57 13.68 10.50
CA ASP A 99 -10.36 12.85 10.44
C ASP A 99 -10.52 11.60 9.57
N GLN A 100 -11.77 11.16 9.36
CA GLN A 100 -12.11 9.92 8.64
C GLN A 100 -13.06 10.21 7.47
N PRO A 101 -13.06 9.36 6.42
CA PRO A 101 -13.82 9.63 5.20
C PRO A 101 -15.31 9.79 5.47
N THR A 102 -15.87 10.81 4.84
CA THR A 102 -17.31 11.04 4.82
C THR A 102 -18.00 10.03 3.91
N PHE A 103 -19.30 9.82 4.11
CA PHE A 103 -20.11 9.02 3.19
C PHE A 103 -20.13 9.54 1.74
N PHE A 104 -19.78 10.81 1.48
CA PHE A 104 -19.62 11.35 0.13
C PHE A 104 -18.38 10.76 -0.52
N GLU A 105 -17.28 10.74 0.22
CA GLU A 105 -16.01 10.21 -0.25
C GLU A 105 -16.11 8.70 -0.51
N TYR A 106 -16.77 7.95 0.39
CA TYR A 106 -17.06 6.54 0.15
C TYR A 106 -17.92 6.33 -1.11
N PHE A 107 -19.02 7.06 -1.23
CA PHE A 107 -19.95 6.93 -2.35
C PHE A 107 -19.30 7.30 -3.69
N ARG A 108 -18.68 8.48 -3.79
CA ARG A 108 -18.04 8.98 -5.01
C ARG A 108 -16.83 8.15 -5.40
N LYS A 109 -16.01 7.71 -4.44
CA LYS A 109 -14.85 6.85 -4.72
C LYS A 109 -15.29 5.47 -5.21
N THR A 110 -16.35 4.91 -4.64
CA THR A 110 -16.86 3.57 -5.03
C THR A 110 -17.37 3.55 -6.46
N PHE A 111 -18.10 4.59 -6.85
CA PHE A 111 -18.81 4.63 -8.14
C PHE A 111 -18.16 5.55 -9.19
N GLY A 112 -17.07 6.26 -8.85
CA GLY A 112 -16.39 7.18 -9.77
C GLY A 112 -17.25 8.37 -10.21
N LEU A 113 -18.12 8.86 -9.33
CA LEU A 113 -19.18 9.81 -9.70
C LEU A 113 -18.73 11.28 -9.64
N PRO A 114 -19.30 12.17 -10.50
CA PRO A 114 -19.10 13.61 -10.42
C PRO A 114 -19.45 14.20 -9.05
N GLU A 115 -18.84 15.33 -8.69
CA GLU A 115 -19.12 16.02 -7.42
C GLU A 115 -20.61 16.38 -7.27
N SER A 116 -21.29 16.76 -8.36
CA SER A 116 -22.73 17.07 -8.35
C SER A 116 -23.64 15.94 -7.88
N THR A 117 -23.15 14.70 -7.82
CA THR A 117 -23.96 13.53 -7.40
C THR A 117 -24.11 13.40 -5.89
N ALA A 118 -23.26 14.06 -5.10
CA ALA A 118 -23.31 13.97 -3.65
C ALA A 118 -22.80 15.25 -2.98
N GLY A 119 -23.46 15.71 -1.91
CA GLY A 119 -23.04 16.94 -1.24
C GLY A 119 -23.81 17.29 0.01
N ALA A 120 -23.47 18.43 0.58
CA ALA A 120 -23.99 18.97 1.83
C ALA A 120 -24.53 20.40 1.65
N LEU A 121 -25.68 20.67 2.27
CA LEU A 121 -26.31 21.98 2.34
C LEU A 121 -26.49 22.33 3.82
N MET A 122 -25.61 23.20 4.33
CA MET A 122 -25.39 23.38 5.76
C MET A 122 -25.86 24.74 6.26
N GLY A 123 -26.77 24.80 7.23
CA GLY A 123 -27.17 26.07 7.84
C GLY A 123 -26.05 26.71 8.67
N LYS A 124 -25.24 25.90 9.38
CA LYS A 124 -24.17 26.40 10.26
C LYS A 124 -22.83 26.63 9.57
N GLY A 125 -22.22 27.79 9.82
CA GLY A 125 -20.84 28.10 9.38
C GLY A 125 -19.76 27.23 10.03
N ASN A 126 -20.08 26.59 11.16
CA ASN A 126 -19.20 25.68 11.90
C ASN A 126 -18.97 24.33 11.21
N CYS A 127 -19.73 24.04 10.14
CA CYS A 127 -19.66 22.80 9.37
C CYS A 127 -19.12 23.01 7.95
N ARG A 128 -18.35 24.10 7.73
CA ARG A 128 -17.79 24.50 6.42
C ARG A 128 -16.74 23.54 5.82
N CYS A 129 -16.45 22.42 6.47
CA CYS A 129 -15.45 21.44 6.06
C CYS A 129 -15.96 19.99 6.10
N VAL A 130 -17.29 19.78 6.15
CA VAL A 130 -17.90 18.44 6.18
C VAL A 130 -17.89 17.75 4.80
N ASP A 131 -17.38 18.44 3.78
CA ASP A 131 -17.36 18.02 2.37
C ASP A 131 -16.36 16.88 2.09
N PHE A 132 -15.24 16.84 2.81
CA PHE A 132 -14.25 15.75 2.73
C PHE A 132 -13.35 15.67 3.98
N SER A 133 -12.62 14.56 4.11
CA SER A 133 -11.80 14.21 5.27
C SER A 133 -10.30 14.46 5.12
N LEU A 134 -9.55 14.30 6.20
CA LEU A 134 -8.08 14.30 6.22
C LEU A 134 -7.43 12.93 5.93
N GLU A 135 -8.22 11.89 5.68
CA GLU A 135 -7.71 10.53 5.45
C GLU A 135 -6.97 10.44 4.10
N PRO A 136 -5.67 10.07 4.06
CA PRO A 136 -4.84 10.14 2.84
C PRO A 136 -5.32 9.27 1.68
N SER A 137 -6.05 8.19 1.95
CA SER A 137 -6.64 7.34 0.91
C SER A 137 -7.95 7.90 0.33
N TYR A 138 -8.49 8.97 0.93
CA TYR A 138 -9.65 9.73 0.48
C TYR A 138 -9.26 11.22 0.39
N GLY A 139 -10.15 12.14 0.71
CA GLY A 139 -9.89 13.58 0.70
C GLY A 139 -10.54 14.30 -0.49
N GLU A 140 -9.99 15.48 -0.81
CA GLU A 140 -10.61 16.47 -1.70
C GLU A 140 -11.07 15.91 -3.06
N ASN A 141 -10.35 14.91 -3.60
CA ASN A 141 -10.68 14.24 -4.87
C ASN A 141 -12.08 13.60 -4.89
N TYR A 142 -12.64 13.27 -3.72
CA TYR A 142 -13.93 12.62 -3.58
C TYR A 142 -14.92 13.46 -2.76
N LYS A 143 -14.67 14.76 -2.60
CA LYS A 143 -15.50 15.67 -1.79
C LYS A 143 -16.96 15.71 -2.23
N GLY A 144 -17.89 15.96 -1.32
CA GLY A 144 -19.22 16.40 -1.71
C GLY A 144 -19.21 17.86 -2.15
N PHE A 145 -20.14 18.28 -3.01
CA PHE A 145 -20.38 19.74 -3.15
C PHE A 145 -20.86 20.30 -1.81
N LEU A 146 -20.54 21.56 -1.52
CA LEU A 146 -20.88 22.17 -0.24
C LEU A 146 -21.35 23.61 -0.41
N ASN A 147 -22.57 23.88 0.04
CA ASN A 147 -23.02 25.24 0.36
C ASN A 147 -23.28 25.33 1.86
N TYR A 148 -22.91 26.44 2.49
CA TYR A 148 -23.01 26.56 3.94
C TYR A 148 -23.36 27.98 4.40
N ASN A 149 -23.68 28.10 5.69
CA ASN A 149 -23.96 29.35 6.41
C ASN A 149 -25.20 30.12 5.92
N ALA A 150 -26.36 29.45 5.91
CA ALA A 150 -27.62 30.04 5.49
C ALA A 150 -28.75 29.75 6.50
N ASP A 151 -29.82 30.56 6.49
CA ASP A 151 -31.04 30.27 7.26
C ASP A 151 -31.86 29.12 6.64
N ASP A 152 -32.83 28.60 7.39
CA ASP A 152 -33.52 27.36 7.01
C ASP A 152 -34.37 27.54 5.75
N THR A 153 -34.90 28.76 5.54
CA THR A 153 -35.61 29.11 4.30
C THR A 153 -34.69 29.05 3.09
N THR A 154 -33.49 29.59 3.20
CA THR A 154 -32.48 29.57 2.14
C THR A 154 -31.97 28.14 1.89
N ILE A 155 -31.75 27.34 2.95
CA ILE A 155 -31.41 25.92 2.81
C ILE A 155 -32.52 25.18 2.07
N SER A 156 -33.78 25.41 2.43
CA SER A 156 -34.92 24.80 1.74
C SER A 156 -34.92 25.11 0.25
N ASN A 157 -34.69 26.38 -0.12
CA ASN A 157 -34.58 26.80 -1.52
C ASN A 157 -33.41 26.13 -2.25
N TRP A 158 -32.25 25.98 -1.59
CA TRP A 158 -31.10 25.28 -2.16
C TRP A 158 -31.37 23.79 -2.37
N VAL A 159 -32.07 23.13 -1.43
CA VAL A 159 -32.45 21.71 -1.56
C VAL A 159 -33.37 21.53 -2.77
N HIS A 160 -34.45 22.31 -2.87
CA HIS A 160 -35.36 22.22 -4.03
C HIS A 160 -34.61 22.49 -5.35
N LYS A 161 -33.77 23.55 -5.41
CA LYS A 161 -32.97 23.85 -6.59
C LYS A 161 -31.98 22.73 -6.95
N ALA A 162 -31.30 22.14 -5.96
CA ALA A 162 -30.36 21.04 -6.20
C ALA A 162 -31.10 19.81 -6.74
N MET A 163 -32.25 19.47 -6.15
CA MET A 163 -33.15 18.42 -6.65
C MET A 163 -33.55 18.67 -8.10
N ASP A 164 -33.91 19.90 -8.48
CA ASP A 164 -34.38 20.20 -9.84
C ASP A 164 -33.25 20.27 -10.89
N SER A 165 -32.06 20.75 -10.49
CA SER A 165 -31.02 21.17 -11.44
C SER A 165 -29.88 20.16 -11.63
N ILE A 166 -29.49 19.43 -10.58
CA ILE A 166 -28.31 18.54 -10.61
C ILE A 166 -28.61 17.13 -10.10
N HIS A 167 -29.82 16.88 -9.62
CA HIS A 167 -30.32 15.56 -9.20
C HIS A 167 -29.33 14.79 -8.28
N PRO A 168 -28.93 15.33 -7.11
CA PRO A 168 -28.01 14.62 -6.21
C PRO A 168 -28.62 13.29 -5.77
N ARG A 169 -27.77 12.25 -5.69
CA ARG A 169 -28.12 10.91 -5.22
C ARG A 169 -27.93 10.78 -3.70
N LEU A 170 -26.97 11.50 -3.13
CA LEU A 170 -26.73 11.55 -1.69
C LEU A 170 -26.69 13.00 -1.23
N LEU A 171 -27.61 13.40 -0.35
CA LEU A 171 -27.71 14.78 0.12
C LEU A 171 -27.73 14.83 1.65
N TYR A 172 -26.85 15.64 2.24
CA TYR A 172 -26.81 15.93 3.67
C TYR A 172 -27.31 17.35 3.93
N ILE A 173 -28.29 17.52 4.80
CA ILE A 173 -29.01 18.78 4.99
C ILE A 173 -29.00 19.13 6.46
N ASN A 174 -28.66 20.38 6.81
CA ASN A 174 -28.70 20.89 8.18
C ASN A 174 -29.60 22.13 8.27
N LEU A 175 -30.60 22.06 9.14
CA LEU A 175 -31.53 23.13 9.49
C LEU A 175 -31.14 23.70 10.85
N ARG A 176 -30.65 24.95 10.87
CA ARG A 176 -29.93 25.56 12.00
C ARG A 176 -30.81 26.33 13.00
N GLU A 177 -32.05 26.67 12.64
CA GLU A 177 -32.81 27.69 13.39
C GLU A 177 -33.26 27.20 14.76
N VAL A 178 -33.51 25.91 14.92
CA VAL A 178 -33.86 25.30 16.21
C VAL A 178 -32.74 25.51 17.22
N ASP A 179 -31.49 25.22 16.83
CA ASP A 179 -30.33 25.54 17.66
C ASP A 179 -30.15 27.07 17.81
N GLY A 180 -30.22 27.85 16.73
CA GLY A 180 -30.04 29.30 16.81
C GLY A 180 -31.01 30.00 17.77
N THR A 181 -32.28 29.62 17.76
CA THR A 181 -33.31 30.16 18.65
C THR A 181 -33.23 29.59 20.06
N GLY A 182 -32.79 28.34 20.24
CA GLY A 182 -32.60 27.77 21.57
C GLY A 182 -31.64 28.61 22.42
N HIS A 183 -30.51 29.05 21.85
CA HIS A 183 -29.56 29.94 22.54
C HIS A 183 -30.13 31.30 22.98
N SER A 184 -31.24 31.75 22.40
CA SER A 184 -31.88 33.02 22.81
C SER A 184 -32.55 32.94 24.17
N GLY A 185 -32.83 31.73 24.68
CA GLY A 185 -33.61 31.52 25.89
C GLY A 185 -35.11 31.79 25.75
N ASN A 186 -35.59 32.15 24.55
CA ASN A 186 -37.00 32.40 24.29
C ASN A 186 -37.69 31.12 23.76
N TYR A 187 -38.50 30.52 24.62
CA TYR A 187 -39.15 29.23 24.34
C TYR A 187 -40.17 29.31 23.19
N ASP A 188 -40.93 30.40 23.08
CA ASP A 188 -41.93 30.57 22.01
C ASP A 188 -41.25 30.62 20.64
N THR A 189 -40.14 31.34 20.53
CA THR A 189 -39.35 31.38 19.28
C THR A 189 -38.69 30.05 18.97
N HIS A 190 -38.29 29.29 19.99
CA HIS A 190 -37.71 27.97 19.82
C HIS A 190 -38.76 26.96 19.31
N LEU A 191 -39.95 26.95 19.91
CA LEU A 191 -41.08 26.14 19.42
C LEU A 191 -41.51 26.53 18.01
N PHE A 192 -41.48 27.83 17.68
CA PHE A 192 -41.75 28.29 16.32
C PHE A 192 -40.72 27.73 15.33
N ALA A 193 -39.42 27.79 15.66
CA ALA A 193 -38.37 27.20 14.83
C ALA A 193 -38.53 25.68 14.64
N ILE A 194 -38.92 24.94 15.70
CA ILE A 194 -39.19 23.50 15.62
C ILE A 194 -40.32 23.21 14.62
N ARG A 195 -41.42 23.98 14.68
CA ARG A 195 -42.56 23.81 13.77
C ARG A 195 -42.22 24.21 12.33
N THR A 196 -41.34 25.19 12.14
CA THR A 196 -40.81 25.57 10.83
C THR A 196 -39.96 24.44 10.25
N ALA A 197 -39.03 23.86 11.04
CA ALA A 197 -38.21 22.73 10.61
C ALA A 197 -39.08 21.50 10.27
N ASP A 198 -40.10 21.19 11.07
CA ASP A 198 -41.09 20.14 10.79
C ASP A 198 -41.79 20.34 9.43
N SER A 199 -42.20 21.58 9.14
CA SER A 199 -42.82 21.94 7.86
C SER A 199 -41.85 21.80 6.68
N ILE A 200 -40.60 22.25 6.83
CA ILE A 200 -39.57 22.14 5.78
C ILE A 200 -39.26 20.67 5.46
N VAL A 201 -39.09 19.82 6.47
CA VAL A 201 -38.87 18.38 6.28
C VAL A 201 -40.02 17.73 5.52
N TYR A 202 -41.25 18.16 5.80
CA TYR A 202 -42.43 17.70 5.07
C TYR A 202 -42.45 18.17 3.60
N GLU A 203 -42.05 19.41 3.32
CA GLU A 203 -41.90 19.91 1.95
C GLU A 203 -40.84 19.12 1.17
N PHE A 204 -39.72 18.74 1.80
CA PHE A 204 -38.73 17.86 1.17
C PHE A 204 -39.33 16.51 0.79
N TRP A 205 -40.13 15.89 1.68
CA TRP A 205 -40.80 14.63 1.37
C TRP A 205 -41.83 14.77 0.24
N LYS A 206 -42.61 15.86 0.23
CA LYS A 206 -43.54 16.14 -0.87
C LYS A 206 -42.79 16.29 -2.20
N HIS A 207 -41.65 16.96 -2.22
CA HIS A 207 -40.82 17.08 -3.41
C HIS A 207 -40.29 15.70 -3.84
N ILE A 208 -39.71 14.92 -2.92
CA ILE A 208 -39.22 13.57 -3.18
C ILE A 208 -40.32 12.68 -3.79
N GLN A 209 -41.56 12.81 -3.33
CA GLN A 209 -42.70 12.00 -3.79
C GLN A 209 -43.46 12.59 -5.00
N ALA A 210 -43.00 13.71 -5.54
CA ALA A 210 -43.67 14.47 -6.61
C ALA A 210 -45.15 14.75 -6.26
N ILE A 211 -45.39 15.20 -5.02
CA ILE A 211 -46.71 15.66 -4.57
C ILE A 211 -46.85 17.14 -4.98
N PRO A 212 -47.96 17.57 -5.60
CA PRO A 212 -48.13 18.95 -6.07
C PRO A 212 -47.77 20.01 -5.00
N PRO A 213 -47.07 21.11 -5.37
CA PRO A 213 -46.81 21.59 -6.74
C PRO A 213 -45.62 20.94 -7.46
N TYR A 214 -44.90 20.01 -6.83
CA TYR A 214 -43.71 19.39 -7.41
C TYR A 214 -44.08 18.34 -8.46
N THR A 215 -43.37 18.35 -9.60
CA THR A 215 -43.66 17.47 -10.74
C THR A 215 -42.52 16.53 -11.11
N ASP A 216 -41.30 16.76 -10.60
CA ASP A 216 -40.15 15.90 -10.90
C ASP A 216 -40.31 14.54 -10.21
N THR A 217 -40.30 13.48 -11.02
CA THR A 217 -40.50 12.10 -10.55
C THR A 217 -39.19 11.35 -10.32
N PHE A 218 -38.03 11.99 -10.52
CA PHE A 218 -36.71 11.38 -10.39
C PHE A 218 -36.51 10.64 -9.06
N TYR A 219 -36.99 11.23 -7.96
CA TYR A 219 -36.83 10.73 -6.59
C TYR A 219 -37.97 9.82 -6.12
N LYS A 220 -39.10 9.84 -6.81
CA LYS A 220 -40.34 9.22 -6.35
C LYS A 220 -40.17 7.71 -6.21
N ASN A 221 -40.48 7.20 -5.01
CA ASN A 221 -40.34 5.78 -4.64
C ASN A 221 -38.91 5.22 -4.81
N LYS A 222 -37.89 6.08 -4.89
CA LYS A 222 -36.48 5.72 -5.05
C LYS A 222 -35.57 6.32 -3.99
N THR A 223 -36.11 7.09 -3.05
CA THR A 223 -35.32 7.82 -2.07
C THR A 223 -35.67 7.38 -0.67
N VAL A 224 -34.64 7.05 0.12
CA VAL A 224 -34.76 6.95 1.57
C VAL A 224 -34.40 8.30 2.17
N MET A 225 -35.27 8.82 3.04
CA MET A 225 -35.00 10.02 3.82
C MET A 225 -34.81 9.62 5.29
N ILE A 226 -33.68 10.02 5.87
CA ILE A 226 -33.35 9.87 7.28
C ILE A 226 -33.44 11.25 7.93
N VAL A 227 -34.18 11.37 9.03
CA VAL A 227 -34.32 12.61 9.81
C VAL A 227 -33.82 12.35 11.22
N THR A 228 -32.86 13.14 11.68
CA THR A 228 -32.30 13.05 13.04
C THR A 228 -31.87 14.45 13.50
N THR A 229 -31.27 14.53 14.68
CA THR A 229 -30.54 15.70 15.17
C THR A 229 -29.06 15.35 15.39
N ASP A 230 -28.17 16.34 15.42
CA ASP A 230 -26.73 16.19 15.69
C ASP A 230 -26.38 16.28 17.18
N HIS A 231 -27.18 17.01 17.94
CA HIS A 231 -27.18 17.01 19.40
C HIS A 231 -28.53 17.51 19.93
N GLY A 232 -28.90 17.08 21.14
CA GLY A 232 -30.02 17.67 21.85
C GLY A 232 -29.63 18.93 22.62
N ARG A 233 -30.48 19.34 23.57
CA ARG A 233 -30.26 20.47 24.48
C ARG A 233 -30.47 20.02 25.92
N HIS A 234 -29.94 20.77 26.90
CA HIS A 234 -30.02 20.35 28.29
C HIS A 234 -31.46 20.04 28.72
N ASP A 235 -31.61 18.98 29.52
CA ASP A 235 -32.84 18.76 30.27
C ASP A 235 -33.05 19.89 31.31
N ASP A 236 -34.27 19.97 31.86
CA ASP A 236 -34.64 21.05 32.80
C ASP A 236 -33.82 21.03 34.10
N ALA A 237 -33.26 19.88 34.49
CA ALA A 237 -32.39 19.77 35.66
C ALA A 237 -30.98 20.35 35.40
N HIS A 238 -30.59 20.51 34.13
CA HIS A 238 -29.29 21.02 33.70
C HIS A 238 -29.37 22.41 33.05
N GLY A 239 -30.40 23.19 33.38
CA GLY A 239 -30.56 24.57 32.92
C GLY A 239 -31.46 24.72 31.68
N GLY A 240 -32.07 23.62 31.22
CA GLY A 240 -33.10 23.61 30.18
C GLY A 240 -32.60 23.90 28.77
N PHE A 241 -33.54 23.97 27.84
CA PHE A 241 -33.26 24.09 26.40
C PHE A 241 -32.26 25.19 25.97
N PRO A 242 -31.96 26.29 26.69
CA PRO A 242 -31.00 27.29 26.18
C PRO A 242 -29.55 26.78 26.07
N GLY A 243 -29.18 25.78 26.87
CA GLY A 243 -27.84 25.19 26.90
C GLY A 243 -27.73 23.87 26.12
N HIS A 244 -26.51 23.55 25.71
CA HIS A 244 -26.11 22.21 25.27
C HIS A 244 -24.59 22.03 25.48
N GLY A 245 -24.09 20.81 25.30
CA GLY A 245 -22.65 20.50 25.38
C GLY A 245 -22.23 19.72 26.62
N ASP A 246 -23.18 19.42 27.51
CA ASP A 246 -22.99 18.54 28.66
C ASP A 246 -23.34 17.07 28.33
N TRP A 247 -23.06 16.19 29.29
CA TRP A 247 -23.30 14.74 29.18
C TRP A 247 -24.66 14.32 29.77
N ASP A 248 -25.62 15.24 29.83
CA ASP A 248 -26.97 15.02 30.35
C ASP A 248 -27.85 14.24 29.35
N HIS A 249 -29.06 13.87 29.79
CA HIS A 249 -29.99 13.09 28.99
C HIS A 249 -30.54 13.89 27.81
N GLY A 250 -30.95 15.14 28.05
CA GLY A 250 -31.54 16.00 27.03
C GLY A 250 -30.59 16.28 25.87
N CYS A 251 -29.29 16.40 26.13
CA CYS A 251 -28.29 16.57 25.08
C CYS A 251 -28.02 15.33 24.21
N ARG A 252 -28.38 14.15 24.70
CA ARG A 252 -27.90 12.86 24.14
C ARG A 252 -29.01 11.98 23.61
N ASP A 253 -30.23 12.12 24.09
CA ASP A 253 -31.39 11.40 23.57
C ASP A 253 -31.98 12.15 22.38
N LEU A 254 -32.03 11.49 21.22
CA LEU A 254 -32.25 12.14 19.93
C LEU A 254 -33.41 11.48 19.17
N ILE A 255 -34.05 12.24 18.31
CA ILE A 255 -35.01 11.70 17.35
C ILE A 255 -34.29 10.96 16.22
N PHE A 256 -34.90 9.87 15.72
CA PHE A 256 -34.49 9.23 14.47
C PHE A 256 -35.72 8.70 13.73
N LEU A 257 -35.88 9.10 12.47
CA LEU A 257 -36.89 8.60 11.54
C LEU A 257 -36.21 8.19 10.23
N ALA A 258 -36.52 6.99 9.73
CA ALA A 258 -36.23 6.59 8.35
C ALA A 258 -37.54 6.32 7.60
N ILE A 259 -37.69 6.87 6.40
CA ILE A 259 -38.83 6.65 5.50
C ILE A 259 -38.34 6.37 4.08
N GLY A 260 -39.06 5.54 3.32
CA GLY A 260 -38.74 5.28 1.91
C GLY A 260 -38.80 3.80 1.51
N PRO A 261 -38.42 3.48 0.25
CA PRO A 261 -38.48 2.12 -0.27
C PRO A 261 -37.55 1.18 0.52
N GLY A 262 -38.08 0.04 0.95
CA GLY A 262 -37.33 -0.96 1.71
C GLY A 262 -37.33 -0.78 3.23
N ILE A 263 -37.78 0.38 3.74
CA ILE A 263 -37.93 0.65 5.18
C ILE A 263 -39.28 0.10 5.67
N LYS A 264 -39.31 -0.46 6.90
CA LYS A 264 -40.56 -0.90 7.53
C LYS A 264 -41.46 0.31 7.81
N GLN A 265 -42.76 0.15 7.59
CA GLN A 265 -43.75 1.20 7.83
C GLN A 265 -44.41 1.02 9.20
N ASN A 266 -44.74 2.14 9.86
CA ASN A 266 -45.36 2.20 11.18
C ASN A 266 -44.62 1.37 12.26
N GLU A 267 -43.30 1.29 12.16
CA GLU A 267 -42.46 0.52 13.08
C GLU A 267 -41.86 1.45 14.15
N VAL A 268 -41.85 0.98 15.41
CA VAL A 268 -41.21 1.67 16.54
C VAL A 268 -40.21 0.74 17.21
N ILE A 269 -38.94 1.10 17.17
CA ILE A 269 -37.85 0.32 17.77
C ILE A 269 -37.44 0.97 19.09
N SER A 270 -37.67 0.25 20.19
CA SER A 270 -37.46 0.78 21.56
C SER A 270 -36.57 -0.11 22.44
N ASN A 271 -36.06 -1.22 21.91
CA ASN A 271 -35.24 -2.20 22.65
C ASN A 271 -33.79 -2.31 22.14
N ILE A 272 -33.42 -1.57 21.11
CA ILE A 272 -32.07 -1.57 20.53
C ILE A 272 -31.52 -0.14 20.64
N ASP A 273 -30.30 -0.04 21.14
CA ASP A 273 -29.57 1.23 21.19
C ASP A 273 -28.82 1.47 19.88
N ARG A 274 -28.99 2.66 19.30
CA ARG A 274 -28.26 3.11 18.10
C ARG A 274 -27.64 4.49 18.30
N ASP A 275 -26.66 4.84 17.49
CA ASP A 275 -25.83 6.05 17.62
C ASP A 275 -25.56 6.67 16.23
N HIS A 276 -25.08 7.92 16.18
CA HIS A 276 -24.70 8.62 14.95
C HIS A 276 -23.74 7.83 14.07
N ILE A 277 -22.81 7.09 14.69
CA ILE A 277 -21.82 6.30 13.96
C ILE A 277 -22.45 5.23 13.07
N ASP A 278 -23.69 4.79 13.36
CA ASP A 278 -24.42 3.77 12.62
C ASP A 278 -25.06 4.31 11.33
N ILE A 279 -25.12 5.64 11.14
CA ILE A 279 -25.75 6.26 9.96
C ILE A 279 -24.93 5.96 8.70
N VAL A 280 -23.63 6.25 8.68
CA VAL A 280 -22.75 6.03 7.52
C VAL A 280 -22.79 4.59 6.98
N PRO A 281 -22.58 3.53 7.79
CA PRO A 281 -22.67 2.16 7.31
C PRO A 281 -24.09 1.80 6.84
N THR A 282 -25.14 2.39 7.44
CA THR A 282 -26.52 2.20 6.99
C THR A 282 -26.77 2.86 5.63
N VAL A 283 -26.28 4.08 5.40
CA VAL A 283 -26.32 4.74 4.08
C VAL A 283 -25.54 3.94 3.04
N GLY A 284 -24.35 3.46 3.40
CA GLY A 284 -23.54 2.58 2.55
C GLY A 284 -24.27 1.28 2.19
N TYR A 285 -24.99 0.70 3.14
CA TYR A 285 -25.83 -0.48 2.89
C TYR A 285 -27.01 -0.17 1.97
N ILE A 286 -27.68 0.97 2.14
CA ILE A 286 -28.81 1.40 1.29
C ILE A 286 -28.35 1.64 -0.16
N LEU A 287 -27.24 2.36 -0.34
CA LEU A 287 -26.72 2.78 -1.65
C LEU A 287 -25.65 1.84 -2.21
N GLY A 288 -25.38 0.71 -1.55
CA GLY A 288 -24.48 -0.34 -2.04
C GLY A 288 -22.99 0.05 -2.14
N PHE A 289 -22.46 0.87 -1.23
CA PHE A 289 -21.03 1.19 -1.15
C PHE A 289 -20.42 0.82 0.22
N PRO A 290 -19.15 0.36 0.26
CA PRO A 290 -18.50 0.00 1.50
C PRO A 290 -17.99 1.21 2.30
N THR A 291 -18.01 1.09 3.62
CA THR A 291 -17.56 2.14 4.57
C THR A 291 -16.49 1.58 5.52
N PRO A 292 -15.30 1.17 5.02
CA PRO A 292 -14.35 0.33 5.75
C PRO A 292 -13.68 0.99 6.96
N LEU A 293 -13.73 2.31 7.09
CA LEU A 293 -13.16 3.04 8.23
C LEU A 293 -14.23 3.61 9.18
N ALA A 294 -15.51 3.37 8.92
CA ALA A 294 -16.59 3.69 9.85
C ALA A 294 -16.56 2.71 11.04
N GLU A 295 -16.88 3.20 12.24
CA GLU A 295 -16.92 2.41 13.48
C GLU A 295 -18.30 1.83 13.80
N GLY A 296 -19.37 2.38 13.20
CA GLY A 296 -20.74 1.94 13.46
C GLY A 296 -21.14 0.68 12.70
N ASP A 297 -22.32 0.17 13.04
CA ASP A 297 -22.93 -1.01 12.43
C ASP A 297 -24.13 -0.62 11.56
N VAL A 298 -24.44 -1.44 10.56
CA VAL A 298 -25.67 -1.28 9.76
C VAL A 298 -26.90 -1.46 10.65
N MET A 299 -27.84 -0.51 10.58
CA MET A 299 -29.14 -0.54 11.28
C MET A 299 -30.12 -1.49 10.59
N THR A 300 -29.77 -2.77 10.48
CA THR A 300 -30.50 -3.79 9.70
C THR A 300 -31.99 -3.93 10.05
N GLU A 301 -32.35 -3.63 11.29
CA GLU A 301 -33.67 -3.80 11.87
C GLU A 301 -34.73 -2.82 11.32
N ILE A 302 -34.32 -1.74 10.66
CA ILE A 302 -35.24 -0.79 10.00
C ILE A 302 -35.75 -1.32 8.66
N PHE A 303 -35.08 -2.33 8.08
CA PHE A 303 -35.41 -2.84 6.76
C PHE A 303 -36.44 -3.96 6.79
N LEU A 304 -37.17 -4.11 5.69
CA LEU A 304 -38.05 -5.26 5.47
C LEU A 304 -37.22 -6.58 5.37
N PRO A 305 -37.74 -7.75 5.76
CA PRO A 305 -36.98 -9.00 5.83
C PRO A 305 -36.27 -9.44 4.54
N ASN A 306 -36.78 -9.01 3.37
CA ASN A 306 -36.22 -9.34 2.05
C ASN A 306 -35.42 -8.18 1.43
N PHE A 307 -35.10 -7.15 2.22
CA PHE A 307 -34.29 -6.03 1.76
C PHE A 307 -32.84 -6.51 1.58
N LEU A 308 -32.52 -6.82 0.33
CA LEU A 308 -31.16 -7.03 -0.12
C LEU A 308 -30.84 -5.89 -1.08
N PRO A 309 -29.88 -5.01 -0.77
CA PRO A 309 -29.44 -4.01 -1.72
C PRO A 309 -28.90 -4.76 -2.95
N LYS A 310 -29.62 -4.72 -4.07
CA LYS A 310 -29.05 -5.11 -5.36
C LYS A 310 -27.96 -4.08 -5.68
N LYS A 311 -26.83 -4.51 -6.29
CA LYS A 311 -25.81 -3.60 -6.86
C LYS A 311 -26.56 -2.44 -7.53
N PRO A 312 -26.45 -1.20 -7.02
CA PRO A 312 -27.11 -0.09 -7.66
C PRO A 312 -26.60 0.00 -9.09
N LYS A 313 -27.51 0.21 -10.04
CA LYS A 313 -27.16 0.52 -11.43
C LYS A 313 -26.68 1.98 -11.52
N PHE A 314 -25.69 2.37 -10.72
CA PHE A 314 -24.93 3.57 -11.04
C PHE A 314 -24.04 3.18 -12.21
N SER A 315 -24.62 3.20 -13.41
CA SER A 315 -23.80 3.19 -14.61
C SER A 315 -22.99 4.47 -14.57
N PRO A 316 -21.64 4.42 -14.55
CA PRO A 316 -20.88 5.60 -14.89
C PRO A 316 -21.45 6.10 -16.22
N VAL A 317 -21.67 7.40 -16.35
CA VAL A 317 -21.75 7.99 -17.69
C VAL A 317 -20.50 7.47 -18.38
N ALA A 318 -20.69 6.61 -19.38
CA ALA A 318 -19.63 5.84 -20.00
C ALA A 318 -18.75 6.81 -20.80
N SER A 319 -17.92 7.54 -20.07
CA SER A 319 -16.69 8.09 -20.58
C SER A 319 -15.70 6.94 -20.45
N PRO A 320 -15.10 6.44 -21.53
CA PRO A 320 -13.96 5.52 -21.44
C PRO A 320 -12.72 6.21 -20.84
N PHE A 321 -12.89 7.34 -20.16
CA PHE A 321 -11.88 8.18 -19.58
C PHE A 321 -12.10 8.28 -18.08
N SER A 322 -11.02 8.41 -17.33
CA SER A 322 -11.08 8.80 -15.93
C SER A 322 -11.62 10.22 -15.75
N HIS A 323 -11.92 10.57 -14.50
CA HIS A 323 -12.28 11.92 -14.10
C HIS A 323 -11.28 12.96 -14.64
N GLU A 324 -11.76 14.14 -15.00
CA GLU A 324 -10.91 15.24 -15.49
C GLU A 324 -10.37 16.04 -14.30
N TRP A 325 -9.04 16.19 -14.21
CA TRP A 325 -8.38 16.99 -13.18
C TRP A 325 -8.00 18.36 -13.72
N ASN A 326 -8.39 19.44 -13.03
CA ASN A 326 -7.75 20.74 -13.21
C ASN A 326 -6.43 20.78 -12.41
N LEU A 327 -5.29 20.70 -13.11
CA LEU A 327 -3.96 20.60 -12.49
C LEU A 327 -3.28 21.95 -12.24
N SER A 328 -3.69 23.00 -12.93
CA SER A 328 -3.19 24.36 -12.65
C SER A 328 -3.90 24.99 -11.46
N ASN A 329 -5.23 24.83 -11.40
CA ASN A 329 -6.18 25.36 -10.42
C ASN A 329 -5.74 26.69 -9.78
N ASN A 330 -5.61 27.73 -10.59
CA ASN A 330 -5.14 29.03 -10.14
C ASN A 330 -5.88 30.18 -10.83
N PRO A 331 -5.84 31.42 -10.29
CA PRO A 331 -6.52 32.56 -10.90
C PRO A 331 -5.81 33.13 -12.14
N GLY A 332 -4.72 32.48 -12.59
CA GLY A 332 -3.87 32.94 -13.68
C GLY A 332 -4.31 32.44 -15.05
N PHE A 333 -3.34 32.44 -15.97
CA PHE A 333 -3.48 31.88 -17.31
C PHE A 333 -2.43 30.79 -17.47
N SER A 334 -2.86 29.56 -17.65
CA SER A 334 -2.03 28.39 -17.91
C SER A 334 -2.13 27.95 -19.38
N ARG A 335 -1.01 27.52 -19.99
CA ARG A 335 -0.97 27.05 -21.38
C ARG A 335 0.16 26.08 -21.68
N GLU A 336 0.05 25.47 -22.86
CA GLU A 336 1.07 24.61 -23.47
C GLU A 336 1.56 23.50 -22.54
N PRO A 337 0.67 22.62 -22.06
CA PRO A 337 1.09 21.49 -21.26
C PRO A 337 2.04 20.60 -22.06
N ASN A 338 3.01 20.00 -21.39
CA ASN A 338 3.86 18.96 -21.95
C ASN A 338 4.06 17.85 -20.92
N LEU A 339 3.81 16.62 -21.35
CA LEU A 339 3.71 15.45 -20.49
C LEU A 339 4.72 14.39 -20.94
N THR A 340 5.42 13.79 -19.99
CA THR A 340 6.31 12.65 -20.24
C THR A 340 6.17 11.63 -19.10
N ILE A 341 6.66 10.43 -19.33
CA ILE A 341 6.70 9.34 -18.33
C ILE A 341 8.11 8.77 -18.25
N THR A 342 8.64 8.63 -17.04
CA THR A 342 9.95 8.00 -16.81
C THR A 342 9.81 6.48 -16.75
N ARG A 343 10.92 5.74 -16.85
CA ARG A 343 10.91 4.26 -16.88
C ARG A 343 10.31 3.61 -15.64
N ASN A 344 10.29 4.31 -14.52
CA ASN A 344 9.68 3.83 -13.26
C ASN A 344 8.15 4.04 -13.20
N GLY A 345 7.55 4.65 -14.23
CA GLY A 345 6.11 4.92 -14.31
C GLY A 345 5.67 6.28 -13.72
N THR A 346 6.59 7.15 -13.33
CA THR A 346 6.24 8.50 -12.84
C THR A 346 5.86 9.41 -14.01
N LEU A 347 4.69 10.04 -13.92
CA LEU A 347 4.26 11.07 -14.86
C LEU A 347 4.85 12.42 -14.48
N HIS A 348 5.31 13.18 -15.47
CA HIS A 348 5.85 14.51 -15.28
C HIS A 348 5.18 15.48 -16.24
N LEU A 349 4.57 16.53 -15.68
CA LEU A 349 3.85 17.55 -16.42
C LEU A 349 4.52 18.91 -16.18
N VAL A 350 4.80 19.62 -17.27
CA VAL A 350 5.16 21.04 -17.24
C VAL A 350 4.15 21.87 -18.02
N TRP A 351 3.96 23.11 -17.62
CA TRP A 351 3.16 24.08 -18.37
C TRP A 351 3.66 25.50 -18.12
N MET A 352 3.22 26.43 -18.97
CA MET A 352 3.47 27.86 -18.81
C MET A 352 2.35 28.51 -18.01
N ASP A 353 2.67 29.33 -17.01
CA ASP A 353 1.67 29.97 -16.16
C ASP A 353 1.98 31.46 -15.93
N LYS A 354 0.93 32.29 -15.81
CA LYS A 354 1.05 33.74 -15.55
C LYS A 354 0.38 34.21 -14.25
N SER A 355 0.09 33.30 -13.31
CA SER A 355 -0.55 33.61 -12.02
C SER A 355 0.15 34.68 -11.19
N ARG A 356 1.49 34.76 -11.28
CA ARG A 356 2.32 35.74 -10.55
C ARG A 356 2.60 37.02 -11.35
N GLY A 357 1.86 37.26 -12.42
CA GLY A 357 1.99 38.45 -13.29
C GLY A 357 3.04 38.34 -14.40
N LYS A 358 3.93 37.34 -14.36
CA LYS A 358 4.94 37.04 -15.39
C LYS A 358 4.85 35.57 -15.83
N TRP A 359 5.28 35.25 -17.04
CA TRP A 359 5.26 33.86 -17.54
C TRP A 359 6.40 33.04 -16.94
N GLU A 360 6.04 31.91 -16.35
CA GLU A 360 6.94 31.01 -15.63
C GLU A 360 6.62 29.55 -16.01
N VAL A 361 7.59 28.64 -15.81
CA VAL A 361 7.38 27.20 -16.04
C VAL A 361 6.99 26.51 -14.74
N TYR A 362 5.79 25.96 -14.73
CA TYR A 362 5.21 25.24 -13.61
C TYR A 362 5.36 23.74 -13.84
N TYR A 363 5.46 22.99 -12.75
CA TYR A 363 5.76 21.56 -12.76
C TYR A 363 4.96 20.82 -11.69
N ARG A 364 4.44 19.65 -12.07
CA ARG A 364 3.90 18.64 -11.16
C ARG A 364 4.31 17.24 -11.62
N LYS A 365 4.30 16.28 -10.70
CA LYS A 365 4.49 14.86 -11.01
C LYS A 365 3.46 13.98 -10.32
N SER A 366 3.20 12.81 -10.89
CA SER A 366 2.35 11.78 -10.31
C SER A 366 3.12 10.46 -10.27
N THR A 367 3.14 9.83 -9.10
CA THR A 367 3.85 8.54 -8.86
C THR A 367 2.90 7.34 -8.81
N ASP A 368 1.61 7.58 -9.04
CA ASP A 368 0.53 6.61 -8.90
C ASP A 368 -0.37 6.58 -10.15
N GLN A 369 0.25 6.73 -11.33
CA GLN A 369 -0.42 6.64 -12.63
C GLN A 369 -1.55 7.66 -12.80
N GLY A 370 -1.28 8.91 -12.43
CA GLY A 370 -2.17 10.05 -12.61
C GLY A 370 -3.32 10.13 -11.61
N ARG A 371 -3.32 9.31 -10.54
CA ARG A 371 -4.37 9.32 -9.51
C ARG A 371 -4.21 10.51 -8.55
N THR A 372 -2.98 10.83 -8.17
CA THR A 372 -2.63 12.01 -7.37
C THR A 372 -1.43 12.74 -7.97
N TRP A 373 -1.35 14.04 -7.72
CA TRP A 373 -0.28 14.91 -8.22
C TRP A 373 0.41 15.63 -7.08
N SER A 374 1.72 15.82 -7.20
CA SER A 374 2.51 16.62 -6.28
C SER A 374 2.01 18.07 -6.23
N PRO A 375 2.27 18.81 -5.14
CA PRO A 375 2.08 20.25 -5.13
C PRO A 375 2.79 20.94 -6.31
N THR A 376 2.21 22.05 -6.78
CA THR A 376 2.80 22.86 -7.87
C THR A 376 4.18 23.38 -7.47
N ARG A 377 5.16 23.23 -8.37
CA ARG A 377 6.50 23.81 -8.25
C ARG A 377 6.81 24.72 -9.44
N ILE A 378 7.44 25.86 -9.19
CA ILE A 378 7.99 26.72 -10.24
C ILE A 378 9.43 26.27 -10.51
N LEU A 379 9.77 25.95 -11.77
CA LEU A 379 11.10 25.42 -12.11
C LEU A 379 12.14 26.51 -12.31
N PHE A 380 11.80 27.62 -12.96
CA PHE A 380 12.74 28.71 -13.21
C PHE A 380 12.30 30.00 -12.49
N ASP A 381 12.65 30.10 -11.20
CA ASP A 381 12.35 31.29 -10.39
C ASP A 381 13.59 32.19 -10.26
N PHE A 382 13.61 33.28 -11.04
CA PHE A 382 14.62 34.32 -10.90
C PHE A 382 14.08 35.44 -10.00
N LEU A 383 14.37 35.33 -8.70
CA LEU A 383 14.03 36.35 -7.71
C LEU A 383 14.67 37.69 -8.08
N GLY A 384 13.86 38.76 -8.12
CA GLY A 384 14.33 40.14 -8.35
C GLY A 384 14.64 40.51 -9.80
N LYS A 385 14.40 39.64 -10.79
CA LYS A 385 14.65 39.92 -12.22
C LYS A 385 13.36 39.95 -13.03
N ASP A 386 13.25 40.92 -13.95
CA ASP A 386 12.23 40.97 -15.03
C ASP A 386 12.52 39.86 -16.06
N SER A 387 12.30 38.61 -15.66
CA SER A 387 12.53 37.42 -16.50
C SER A 387 11.20 36.79 -16.89
N VAL A 388 11.01 36.55 -18.19
CA VAL A 388 9.81 35.93 -18.76
C VAL A 388 10.22 34.66 -19.48
N MET A 389 9.62 33.53 -19.11
CA MET A 389 9.81 32.24 -19.76
C MET A 389 8.75 31.99 -20.84
N TRP A 390 9.13 31.24 -21.85
CA TRP A 390 8.31 30.85 -23.00
C TRP A 390 8.64 29.43 -23.43
N PHE A 391 7.61 28.71 -23.88
CA PHE A 391 7.68 27.38 -24.49
C PHE A 391 8.47 26.35 -23.66
N ALA A 392 7.79 25.60 -22.78
CA ALA A 392 8.43 24.53 -22.01
C ALA A 392 8.25 23.16 -22.69
N LYS A 393 9.31 22.34 -22.71
CA LYS A 393 9.25 20.93 -23.10
C LYS A 393 9.97 20.08 -22.08
N ILE A 394 9.43 18.89 -21.79
CA ILE A 394 9.98 17.92 -20.86
C ILE A 394 10.18 16.57 -21.56
N ALA A 395 11.31 15.93 -21.29
CA ALA A 395 11.57 14.55 -21.65
C ALA A 395 12.35 13.86 -20.53
N GLY A 396 12.18 12.56 -20.38
CA GLY A 396 13.02 11.78 -19.48
C GLY A 396 12.91 10.28 -19.62
N ASP A 397 14.00 9.60 -19.23
CA ASP A 397 14.11 8.15 -19.10
C ASP A 397 14.41 7.76 -17.63
N ASP A 398 15.69 7.74 -17.25
CA ASP A 398 16.28 7.62 -15.92
C ASP A 398 16.70 9.01 -15.37
N SER A 399 16.73 10.04 -16.24
CA SER A 399 16.92 11.46 -15.89
C SER A 399 15.96 12.34 -16.66
N LEU A 400 15.61 13.51 -16.10
CA LEU A 400 14.67 14.46 -16.70
C LEU A 400 15.41 15.70 -17.20
N ILE A 401 14.93 16.23 -18.32
CA ILE A 401 15.34 17.52 -18.86
C ILE A 401 14.08 18.32 -19.15
N VAL A 402 14.08 19.57 -18.70
CA VAL A 402 13.13 20.60 -19.10
C VAL A 402 13.89 21.68 -19.85
N SER A 403 13.54 21.91 -21.11
CA SER A 403 13.97 23.08 -21.87
C SER A 403 12.94 24.20 -21.76
N ALA A 404 13.42 25.43 -21.63
CA ALA A 404 12.60 26.64 -21.70
C ALA A 404 13.38 27.77 -22.36
N MET A 405 12.70 28.73 -22.98
CA MET A 405 13.33 29.93 -23.54
C MET A 405 12.97 31.13 -22.67
N GLY A 406 13.93 31.99 -22.32
CA GLY A 406 13.61 33.18 -21.53
C GLY A 406 14.58 34.34 -21.75
N TYR A 407 14.13 35.58 -21.52
CA TYR A 407 14.99 36.77 -21.59
C TYR A 407 15.24 37.38 -20.22
N ALA A 408 16.36 38.11 -20.09
CA ALA A 408 16.65 38.98 -18.96
C ALA A 408 16.84 40.41 -19.45
N LYS A 409 16.20 41.39 -18.80
CA LYS A 409 16.33 42.82 -19.12
C LYS A 409 17.74 43.29 -18.75
N ILE A 410 18.49 43.79 -19.73
CA ILE A 410 19.88 44.25 -19.53
C ILE A 410 19.85 45.65 -18.90
N GLY A 411 20.36 45.78 -17.67
CA GLY A 411 20.38 47.04 -16.93
C GLY A 411 21.01 46.99 -15.54
N GLU A 412 21.11 45.81 -14.93
CA GLU A 412 21.93 45.59 -13.73
C GLU A 412 23.01 44.55 -14.03
N ILE A 413 24.25 44.91 -13.69
CA ILE A 413 25.46 44.16 -13.99
C ILE A 413 25.37 42.76 -13.33
N ILE A 414 25.39 41.70 -14.14
CA ILE A 414 25.74 40.36 -13.68
C ILE A 414 27.26 40.26 -13.88
N ASP A 415 28.01 40.32 -12.78
CA ASP A 415 29.48 40.46 -12.70
C ASP A 415 30.31 39.29 -13.28
N SER A 416 29.81 38.52 -14.25
CA SER A 416 30.52 37.34 -14.76
C SER A 416 30.48 37.11 -16.27
N LEU A 417 30.15 38.12 -17.10
CA LEU A 417 30.26 37.99 -18.57
C LEU A 417 30.99 39.19 -19.20
N PRO A 418 31.87 38.96 -20.21
CA PRO A 418 32.74 39.99 -20.77
C PRO A 418 31.97 41.07 -21.56
N PRO A 419 32.53 42.29 -21.67
CA PRO A 419 31.79 43.46 -22.12
C PRO A 419 31.78 43.58 -23.65
N TYR A 420 30.62 43.38 -24.29
CA TYR A 420 30.37 43.92 -25.63
C TYR A 420 28.97 44.53 -25.71
N ARG A 421 28.91 45.81 -26.10
CA ARG A 421 27.69 46.55 -26.47
C ARG A 421 27.21 46.12 -27.86
N ILE A 422 25.89 46.14 -28.10
CA ILE A 422 25.18 46.95 -29.12
C ILE A 422 23.67 46.55 -29.15
N ASP A 423 22.81 47.49 -28.73
CA ASP A 423 21.53 47.91 -29.32
C ASP A 423 20.45 46.90 -29.78
N THR A 424 20.05 45.96 -28.90
CA THR A 424 18.69 45.38 -28.93
C THR A 424 18.17 45.21 -27.50
N THR A 425 16.94 45.62 -27.23
CA THR A 425 16.38 45.74 -25.86
C THR A 425 16.05 44.40 -25.18
N PHE A 426 16.17 43.25 -25.86
CA PHE A 426 15.91 41.91 -25.30
C PHE A 426 16.82 40.83 -25.93
N ILE A 427 17.60 40.11 -25.13
CA ILE A 427 18.36 38.93 -25.56
C ILE A 427 17.69 37.67 -24.99
N TRP A 428 17.36 36.71 -25.87
CA TRP A 428 16.75 35.43 -25.51
C TRP A 428 17.82 34.38 -25.19
N TYR A 429 17.71 33.77 -24.02
CA TYR A 429 18.60 32.72 -23.53
C TYR A 429 17.84 31.38 -23.45
N PRO A 430 18.39 30.31 -24.03
CA PRO A 430 17.89 28.97 -23.78
C PRO A 430 18.30 28.49 -22.39
N TRP A 431 17.31 28.13 -21.58
CA TRP A 431 17.46 27.62 -20.22
C TRP A 431 17.17 26.13 -20.17
N ILE A 432 17.94 25.43 -19.35
CA ILE A 432 17.75 24.01 -19.11
C ILE A 432 17.68 23.76 -17.62
N ALA A 433 16.62 23.07 -17.20
CA ALA A 433 16.53 22.45 -15.89
C ALA A 433 16.69 20.94 -16.05
N THR A 434 17.50 20.31 -15.22
CA THR A 434 17.72 18.86 -15.26
C THR A 434 17.58 18.23 -13.90
N SER A 435 17.07 17.00 -13.86
CA SER A 435 16.90 16.23 -12.63
C SER A 435 17.41 14.80 -12.84
N VAL A 436 18.13 14.28 -11.85
CA VAL A 436 18.65 12.89 -11.83
C VAL A 436 18.00 12.04 -10.75
N ASP A 437 16.95 12.57 -10.11
CA ASP A 437 16.26 11.98 -8.97
C ASP A 437 14.73 11.99 -9.17
N ASP A 438 14.30 11.80 -10.42
CA ASP A 438 12.87 11.72 -10.79
C ASP A 438 12.07 12.99 -10.43
N GLY A 439 12.70 14.15 -10.61
CA GLY A 439 12.09 15.46 -10.46
C GLY A 439 11.98 15.97 -9.02
N ASN A 440 12.64 15.30 -8.06
CA ASN A 440 12.69 15.75 -6.67
C ASN A 440 13.58 17.00 -6.53
N SER A 441 14.71 17.04 -7.21
CA SER A 441 15.61 18.19 -7.30
C SER A 441 15.91 18.56 -8.75
N TRP A 442 16.17 19.85 -8.98
CA TRP A 442 16.42 20.41 -10.31
C TRP A 442 17.68 21.26 -10.28
N HIS A 443 18.57 21.02 -11.23
CA HIS A 443 19.74 21.83 -11.52
C HIS A 443 19.49 22.66 -12.77
N ILE A 444 19.58 23.98 -12.65
CA ILE A 444 19.23 24.96 -13.68
C ILE A 444 20.50 25.62 -14.20
N THR A 445 20.64 25.68 -15.52
CA THR A 445 21.75 26.36 -16.20
C THR A 445 21.27 27.02 -17.49
N SER A 446 21.85 28.15 -17.85
CA SER A 446 21.77 28.68 -19.21
C SER A 446 22.79 27.95 -20.10
N LEU A 447 22.52 27.91 -21.40
CA LEU A 447 23.50 27.44 -22.40
C LEU A 447 24.41 28.60 -22.86
N PRO A 448 25.60 28.30 -23.43
CA PRO A 448 26.56 29.32 -23.88
C PRO A 448 26.02 30.31 -24.93
N ASP A 449 26.51 31.55 -24.89
CA ASP A 449 26.04 32.72 -25.70
C ASP A 449 26.08 32.53 -27.23
N SER A 450 26.83 31.56 -27.75
CA SER A 450 26.88 31.25 -29.19
C SER A 450 25.59 30.60 -29.73
N ASN A 451 24.61 30.33 -28.86
CA ASN A 451 23.36 29.61 -29.14
C ASN A 451 22.08 30.46 -29.03
N MET A 452 22.13 31.76 -29.37
CA MET A 452 20.92 32.59 -29.43
C MET A 452 19.87 31.97 -30.39
N GLY A 453 18.66 31.73 -29.89
CA GLY A 453 17.59 31.00 -30.59
C GLY A 453 16.22 31.68 -30.51
N SER A 454 15.32 31.31 -31.42
CA SER A 454 14.00 31.96 -31.60
C SER A 454 12.82 31.18 -30.98
N TYR A 455 12.98 29.89 -30.68
CA TYR A 455 11.94 29.03 -30.10
C TYR A 455 12.56 27.97 -29.17
N ALA A 456 11.86 27.58 -28.11
CA ALA A 456 12.27 26.43 -27.30
C ALA A 456 12.04 25.15 -28.09
N ALA A 457 12.94 24.19 -27.92
CA ALA A 457 13.00 23.05 -28.80
C ALA A 457 12.83 21.72 -28.05
N PRO A 458 12.46 20.67 -28.81
CA PRO A 458 12.30 19.34 -28.26
C PRO A 458 13.58 18.88 -27.56
N VAL A 459 13.39 18.16 -26.46
CA VAL A 459 14.47 17.56 -25.67
C VAL A 459 14.36 16.05 -25.76
N ALA A 460 15.50 15.37 -25.75
CA ALA A 460 15.56 13.92 -25.65
C ALA A 460 16.69 13.49 -24.69
N VAL A 461 16.52 12.33 -24.08
CA VAL A 461 17.49 11.74 -23.15
C VAL A 461 17.90 10.37 -23.68
N LYS A 462 19.21 10.13 -23.78
CA LYS A 462 19.79 8.89 -24.31
C LYS A 462 20.40 8.03 -23.21
N ASN A 463 19.74 6.92 -22.86
CA ASN A 463 20.25 5.83 -22.02
C ASN A 463 21.02 6.29 -20.78
N GLY A 464 20.53 7.33 -20.10
CA GLY A 464 21.21 7.92 -18.93
C GLY A 464 22.68 8.33 -19.13
N ARG A 465 23.15 8.47 -20.39
CA ARG A 465 24.56 8.80 -20.73
C ARG A 465 24.72 10.13 -21.44
N TYR A 466 23.72 10.59 -22.21
CA TYR A 466 23.78 11.91 -22.87
C TYR A 466 22.42 12.62 -22.83
N SER A 467 22.43 13.88 -22.40
CA SER A 467 21.30 14.80 -22.49
C SER A 467 21.43 15.61 -23.78
N ILE A 468 20.48 15.54 -24.72
CA ILE A 468 20.53 16.35 -25.95
C ILE A 468 19.38 17.36 -25.93
N ALA A 469 19.76 18.63 -25.98
CA ALA A 469 18.82 19.74 -26.14
C ALA A 469 19.02 20.36 -27.52
N TYR A 470 17.93 20.44 -28.26
CA TYR A 470 17.88 21.05 -29.58
C TYR A 470 17.49 22.52 -29.43
N TRP A 471 17.89 23.37 -30.38
CA TRP A 471 17.46 24.77 -30.46
C TRP A 471 17.37 25.23 -31.91
N MET A 472 16.32 25.97 -32.25
CA MET A 472 16.24 26.67 -33.54
C MET A 472 16.99 28.00 -33.43
N CYS A 473 18.08 28.16 -34.19
CA CYS A 473 18.86 29.40 -34.19
C CYS A 473 18.30 30.42 -35.17
N GLY A 474 18.13 31.65 -34.68
CA GLY A 474 17.87 32.84 -35.47
C GLY A 474 18.21 34.09 -34.66
N LYS A 475 19.15 34.92 -35.13
CA LYS A 475 19.28 36.28 -34.60
C LYS A 475 18.02 37.04 -34.99
N PHE A 476 17.34 37.65 -34.02
CA PHE A 476 16.21 38.54 -34.28
C PHE A 476 16.63 39.91 -34.87
N ASN A 477 17.73 39.95 -35.64
CA ASN A 477 18.24 41.15 -36.32
C ASN A 477 18.49 40.84 -37.79
N TYR A 478 17.71 41.50 -38.64
CA TYR A 478 17.76 41.84 -40.08
C TYR A 478 18.59 41.05 -41.12
N GLU A 479 19.54 40.18 -40.75
CA GLU A 479 20.31 39.34 -41.67
C GLU A 479 19.96 37.86 -41.45
N ARG A 480 19.10 37.32 -42.33
CA ARG A 480 18.62 35.93 -42.37
C ARG A 480 19.73 34.89 -42.72
N THR A 481 20.97 35.03 -42.26
CA THR A 481 22.12 34.29 -42.83
C THR A 481 22.68 33.16 -41.98
N LYS A 482 22.16 32.90 -40.77
CA LYS A 482 22.56 31.74 -39.93
C LYS A 482 21.36 31.04 -39.30
N THR A 483 20.67 30.21 -40.07
CA THR A 483 19.52 29.41 -39.64
C THR A 483 19.87 27.92 -39.61
N GLY A 484 19.34 27.16 -38.64
CA GLY A 484 19.61 25.72 -38.54
C GLY A 484 19.31 25.12 -37.17
N LEU A 485 19.33 23.79 -37.09
CA LEU A 485 19.15 23.03 -35.85
C LEU A 485 20.49 22.89 -35.11
N ASN A 486 20.60 23.47 -33.92
CA ASN A 486 21.77 23.31 -33.06
C ASN A 486 21.58 22.17 -32.06
N PHE A 487 22.69 21.52 -31.74
CA PHE A 487 22.75 20.40 -30.82
C PHE A 487 23.70 20.75 -29.67
N ASN A 488 23.22 20.62 -28.44
CA ASN A 488 24.07 20.64 -27.25
C ASN A 488 23.98 19.29 -26.56
N TRP A 489 25.11 18.83 -26.03
CA TRP A 489 25.19 17.56 -25.32
C TRP A 489 25.94 17.71 -23.99
N ARG A 490 25.68 16.79 -23.06
CA ARG A 490 26.48 16.60 -21.85
C ARG A 490 26.38 15.17 -21.36
N ASP A 491 27.42 14.72 -20.66
CA ASP A 491 27.34 13.59 -19.73
C ASP A 491 26.49 13.98 -18.49
N PRO A 492 25.86 13.03 -17.78
CA PRO A 492 25.14 13.29 -16.55
C PRO A 492 26.04 13.99 -15.51
N GLY A 493 25.59 15.16 -15.04
CA GLY A 493 26.34 15.96 -14.06
C GLY A 493 27.51 16.77 -14.64
N ALA A 494 27.79 16.70 -15.94
CA ALA A 494 28.79 17.51 -16.61
C ALA A 494 28.21 18.83 -17.16
N ASN A 495 29.11 19.77 -17.50
CA ASN A 495 28.73 21.02 -18.16
C ASN A 495 28.31 20.78 -19.61
N TRP A 496 27.28 21.50 -20.07
CA TRP A 496 26.83 21.49 -21.46
C TRP A 496 27.94 21.91 -22.42
N GLN A 497 28.23 21.04 -23.39
CA GLN A 497 29.18 21.31 -24.46
C GLN A 497 28.41 21.67 -25.74
N PRO A 498 28.80 22.74 -26.45
CA PRO A 498 28.32 22.94 -27.81
C PRO A 498 28.86 21.82 -28.72
N LEU A 499 28.07 21.31 -29.65
CA LEU A 499 28.67 20.56 -30.77
C LEU A 499 29.56 21.54 -31.56
N ASP A 500 30.75 21.07 -31.94
CA ASP A 500 31.70 21.82 -32.78
C ASP A 500 30.98 22.46 -33.99
N SER A 501 31.27 23.72 -34.29
CA SER A 501 30.69 24.49 -35.38
C SER A 501 30.81 23.82 -36.76
N ALA A 502 31.78 22.92 -36.94
CA ALA A 502 31.94 22.07 -38.12
C ALA A 502 30.91 20.91 -38.23
N ARG A 503 30.12 20.66 -37.19
CA ARG A 503 29.12 19.57 -37.06
C ARG A 503 27.67 20.05 -37.06
N ARG A 504 27.37 21.22 -37.66
CA ARG A 504 25.98 21.62 -37.95
C ARG A 504 25.39 20.69 -39.00
N VAL A 505 24.60 19.69 -38.62
CA VAL A 505 24.25 18.61 -39.56
C VAL A 505 22.97 18.83 -40.37
N ILE A 506 22.02 19.66 -39.89
CA ILE A 506 20.79 19.97 -40.63
C ILE A 506 20.64 21.48 -40.80
N ASN A 507 21.13 21.98 -41.94
CA ASN A 507 21.07 23.40 -42.32
C ASN A 507 19.73 23.74 -42.98
N LYS A 508 18.63 23.70 -42.20
CA LYS A 508 17.26 23.96 -42.64
C LYS A 508 16.51 24.88 -41.68
N ASN A 509 15.56 25.64 -42.23
CA ASN A 509 14.65 26.50 -41.48
C ASN A 509 13.45 25.67 -41.05
N PHE A 510 13.42 25.24 -39.79
CA PHE A 510 12.28 24.50 -39.25
C PHE A 510 11.23 25.43 -38.66
N HIS A 511 9.96 25.07 -38.81
CA HIS A 511 8.84 25.68 -38.08
C HIS A 511 8.50 24.86 -36.82
N SER A 512 8.40 23.53 -36.99
CA SER A 512 8.04 22.59 -35.93
C SER A 512 8.74 21.25 -36.15
N ILE A 513 9.11 20.56 -35.06
CA ILE A 513 9.86 19.31 -35.08
C ILE A 513 9.25 18.31 -34.08
N SER A 514 9.20 17.04 -34.46
CA SER A 514 9.07 15.89 -33.56
C SER A 514 10.36 15.09 -33.56
N LEU A 515 10.79 14.68 -32.38
CA LEU A 515 12.02 13.95 -32.14
C LEU A 515 11.72 12.71 -31.31
N ILE A 516 12.26 11.56 -31.71
CA ILE A 516 12.32 10.36 -30.88
C ILE A 516 13.76 9.81 -30.86
N ASP A 517 14.15 9.25 -29.71
CA ASP A 517 15.36 8.45 -29.52
C ASP A 517 14.92 7.05 -29.09
N ASP A 518 15.29 6.03 -29.84
CA ASP A 518 14.94 4.63 -29.57
C ASP A 518 16.05 3.85 -28.86
N GLY A 519 17.13 4.54 -28.45
CA GLY A 519 18.34 3.96 -27.85
C GLY A 519 19.41 3.53 -28.86
N TYR A 520 19.06 3.39 -30.14
CA TYR A 520 19.95 2.97 -31.24
C TYR A 520 20.14 4.07 -32.30
N SER A 521 19.16 4.93 -32.51
CA SER A 521 19.13 5.98 -33.52
C SER A 521 18.23 7.15 -33.09
N PHE A 522 18.58 8.32 -33.60
CA PHE A 522 17.76 9.52 -33.54
C PHE A 522 16.89 9.60 -34.77
N HIS A 523 15.63 9.97 -34.56
CA HIS A 523 14.66 10.17 -35.63
C HIS A 523 14.01 11.54 -35.47
N ILE A 524 14.07 12.34 -36.53
CA ILE A 524 13.52 13.69 -36.58
C ILE A 524 12.53 13.74 -37.73
N ALA A 525 11.29 14.13 -37.43
CA ALA A 525 10.35 14.62 -38.43
C ALA A 525 10.20 16.12 -38.26
N GLY A 526 10.33 16.90 -39.32
CA GLY A 526 10.32 18.35 -39.22
C GLY A 526 9.66 19.02 -40.41
N CYS A 527 8.93 20.09 -40.11
CA CYS A 527 8.34 21.00 -41.08
C CYS A 527 9.39 22.05 -41.47
N CYS A 528 9.87 22.04 -42.71
CA CYS A 528 10.90 22.98 -43.19
C CYS A 528 10.91 23.16 -44.71
N PHE A 529 11.48 24.27 -45.18
CA PHE A 529 11.63 24.56 -46.60
C PHE A 529 12.59 23.61 -47.34
N GLN A 530 12.20 23.21 -48.54
CA GLN A 530 13.13 22.66 -49.52
C GLN A 530 14.08 23.76 -50.04
N SER A 531 15.21 23.39 -50.66
CA SER A 531 16.16 24.40 -51.12
C SER A 531 15.61 25.10 -52.38
N GLY A 532 15.28 26.39 -52.28
CA GLY A 532 14.70 27.16 -53.39
C GLY A 532 13.16 27.15 -53.42
N ASP A 533 12.53 26.65 -52.36
CA ASP A 533 11.08 26.56 -52.18
C ASP A 533 10.60 27.53 -51.08
N GLU A 534 9.36 28.02 -51.21
CA GLU A 534 8.70 28.89 -50.23
C GLU A 534 7.64 28.15 -49.38
N ASP A 535 7.42 26.85 -49.62
CA ASP A 535 6.36 26.07 -48.98
C ASP A 535 6.85 25.15 -47.84
N TRP A 536 5.98 24.96 -46.84
CA TRP A 536 6.28 24.17 -45.65
C TRP A 536 6.03 22.68 -45.90
N GLU A 537 7.11 21.90 -46.05
CA GLU A 537 7.08 20.45 -46.31
C GLU A 537 7.54 19.63 -45.09
N ILE A 538 7.14 18.36 -45.04
CA ILE A 538 7.59 17.40 -44.03
C ILE A 538 8.81 16.63 -44.54
N GLY A 539 9.95 16.87 -43.89
CA GLY A 539 11.14 16.06 -44.02
C GLY A 539 11.31 15.10 -42.84
N TYR A 540 12.00 13.98 -43.10
CA TYR A 540 12.44 13.03 -42.11
C TYR A 540 13.96 12.84 -42.17
N TRP A 541 14.60 12.88 -41.00
CA TRP A 541 16.04 12.63 -40.83
C TRP A 541 16.28 11.54 -39.81
N ARG A 542 17.25 10.67 -40.08
CA ARG A 542 17.71 9.64 -39.14
C ARG A 542 19.23 9.65 -38.98
N SER A 543 19.69 9.35 -37.77
CA SER A 543 21.12 9.25 -37.46
C SER A 543 21.39 8.26 -36.34
N SER A 544 22.38 7.38 -36.49
CA SER A 544 22.82 6.49 -35.40
C SER A 544 23.72 7.21 -34.38
N THR A 545 24.47 8.21 -34.82
CA THR A 545 25.50 8.90 -34.02
C THR A 545 25.10 10.33 -33.61
N GLY A 546 24.19 10.96 -34.35
CA GLY A 546 23.88 12.39 -34.25
C GLY A 546 24.81 13.27 -35.11
N ASP A 547 25.92 12.74 -35.59
CA ASP A 547 26.93 13.47 -36.39
C ASP A 547 26.66 13.43 -37.90
N SER A 548 25.94 12.42 -38.40
CA SER A 548 25.60 12.26 -39.83
C SER A 548 24.16 11.83 -40.01
N TRP A 549 23.43 12.50 -40.90
CA TRP A 549 21.97 12.30 -41.03
C TRP A 549 21.61 11.86 -42.45
N ALA A 550 20.92 10.72 -42.54
CA ALA A 550 20.21 10.34 -43.77
C ALA A 550 18.85 11.07 -43.80
N ARG A 551 18.43 11.51 -44.98
CA ARG A 551 17.20 12.30 -45.17
C ARG A 551 16.28 11.66 -46.20
N VAL A 552 14.98 11.67 -45.91
CA VAL A 552 13.88 11.36 -46.82
C VAL A 552 12.86 12.49 -46.74
N TRP A 553 12.37 12.99 -47.87
CA TRP A 553 11.22 13.90 -47.89
C TRP A 553 9.93 13.09 -47.90
N ILE A 554 9.02 13.41 -46.98
CA ILE A 554 7.73 12.72 -46.85
C ILE A 554 6.71 13.36 -47.76
N THR A 555 6.68 14.70 -47.76
CA THR A 555 5.92 15.49 -48.71
C THR A 555 6.89 16.19 -49.65
N GLN A 556 6.50 16.22 -50.93
CA GLN A 556 7.21 16.93 -51.98
C GLN A 556 6.16 17.45 -52.95
N ASP A 557 5.87 18.73 -52.87
CA ASP A 557 4.84 19.32 -53.72
C ASP A 557 5.43 19.61 -55.11
N THR A 558 4.81 19.04 -56.13
CA THR A 558 5.12 19.32 -57.54
C THR A 558 3.97 20.15 -58.11
N SER A 559 4.28 21.34 -58.65
CA SER A 559 3.32 22.28 -59.27
C SER A 559 2.21 21.60 -60.10
N PRO A 560 0.93 22.05 -60.02
CA PRO A 560 0.47 23.35 -59.51
C PRO A 560 -0.22 23.35 -58.13
N ASP A 561 -0.39 22.22 -57.45
CA ASP A 561 -1.12 22.16 -56.18
C ASP A 561 -0.18 22.31 -54.97
N VAL A 562 -0.10 23.52 -54.43
CA VAL A 562 0.71 23.85 -53.25
C VAL A 562 -0.05 23.54 -51.96
N TYR A 563 0.60 22.90 -51.00
CA TYR A 563 0.05 22.61 -49.67
C TYR A 563 0.95 23.12 -48.54
N PHE A 564 0.31 23.39 -47.42
CA PHE A 564 0.95 23.66 -46.15
C PHE A 564 0.93 22.40 -45.28
N ASP A 565 2.11 21.89 -44.91
CA ASP A 565 2.26 20.81 -43.95
C ASP A 565 2.87 21.30 -42.62
N TYR A 566 2.21 21.04 -41.49
CA TYR A 566 2.58 21.58 -40.18
C TYR A 566 2.48 20.55 -39.04
N ASP A 567 3.21 20.82 -37.95
CA ASP A 567 3.13 20.11 -36.66
C ASP A 567 3.24 18.58 -36.76
N PRO A 568 4.36 18.04 -37.28
CA PRO A 568 4.55 16.60 -37.31
C PRO A 568 4.62 16.02 -35.90
N ALA A 569 4.10 14.81 -35.71
CA ALA A 569 4.27 13.98 -34.53
C ALA A 569 4.71 12.57 -34.95
N LEU A 570 5.83 12.13 -34.40
CA LEU A 570 6.51 10.89 -34.74
C LEU A 570 6.54 9.94 -33.54
N LEU A 571 6.35 8.64 -33.80
CA LEU A 571 6.35 7.59 -32.79
C LEU A 571 6.96 6.30 -33.36
N LYS A 572 7.53 5.46 -32.48
CA LYS A 572 7.99 4.11 -32.83
C LYS A 572 7.20 3.08 -32.01
N ASP A 573 6.72 2.02 -32.68
CA ASP A 573 6.00 0.91 -32.02
C ASP A 573 6.97 -0.13 -31.40
N ALA A 574 6.40 -1.13 -30.71
CA ALA A 574 7.18 -2.15 -30.01
C ALA A 574 7.95 -3.13 -30.93
N ILE A 575 7.54 -3.26 -32.20
CA ILE A 575 8.19 -4.12 -33.19
C ILE A 575 9.14 -3.35 -34.11
N GLY A 576 9.21 -2.03 -33.95
CA GLY A 576 10.20 -1.15 -34.56
C GLY A 576 9.70 -0.33 -35.76
N ASN A 577 8.40 -0.31 -36.05
CA ASN A 577 7.85 0.54 -37.11
C ASN A 577 7.76 1.99 -36.64
N LEU A 578 7.94 2.92 -37.58
CA LEU A 578 7.76 4.35 -37.36
C LEU A 578 6.40 4.80 -37.87
N HIS A 579 5.71 5.62 -37.08
CA HIS A 579 4.40 6.18 -37.38
C HIS A 579 4.48 7.70 -37.34
N LEU A 580 4.05 8.36 -38.42
CA LEU A 580 4.15 9.81 -38.58
C LEU A 580 2.78 10.39 -38.93
N VAL A 581 2.38 11.43 -38.20
CA VAL A 581 1.18 12.23 -38.48
C VAL A 581 1.53 13.72 -38.55
N TRP A 582 0.80 14.49 -39.34
CA TRP A 582 0.95 15.95 -39.45
C TRP A 582 -0.36 16.58 -39.95
N ALA A 583 -0.50 17.90 -39.83
CA ALA A 583 -1.63 18.63 -40.38
C ALA A 583 -1.28 19.15 -41.78
N ARG A 584 -2.15 18.91 -42.76
CA ARG A 584 -2.01 19.37 -44.15
C ARG A 584 -3.21 20.18 -44.59
N LYS A 585 -2.98 21.26 -45.34
CA LYS A 585 -4.03 22.12 -45.94
C LYS A 585 -3.59 22.60 -47.34
N PRO A 586 -4.48 22.73 -48.33
CA PRO A 586 -4.18 23.42 -49.60
C PRO A 586 -3.87 24.91 -49.40
N ASP A 587 -2.95 25.49 -50.16
CA ASP A 587 -2.60 26.92 -50.07
C ASP A 587 -3.80 27.83 -50.30
N VAL A 588 -4.58 27.54 -51.35
CA VAL A 588 -5.81 28.26 -51.70
C VAL A 588 -7.05 27.45 -51.35
N GLY A 589 -7.81 27.91 -50.35
CA GLY A 589 -9.05 27.26 -49.89
C GLY A 589 -8.81 25.97 -49.08
N GLY A 590 -9.89 25.31 -48.66
CA GLY A 590 -9.82 24.07 -47.88
C GLY A 590 -9.53 24.25 -46.38
N THR A 591 -9.58 23.13 -45.65
CA THR A 591 -9.40 23.05 -44.20
C THR A 591 -8.24 22.12 -43.84
N TRP A 592 -7.67 22.30 -42.65
CA TRP A 592 -6.60 21.41 -42.15
C TRP A 592 -7.10 19.98 -41.97
N GLN A 593 -6.33 19.01 -42.42
CA GLN A 593 -6.60 17.58 -42.21
C GLN A 593 -5.35 16.87 -41.68
N ILE A 594 -5.54 15.92 -40.78
CA ILE A 594 -4.44 15.09 -40.28
C ILE A 594 -4.11 14.01 -41.31
N GLN A 595 -2.85 13.95 -41.72
CA GLN A 595 -2.30 12.93 -42.59
C GLN A 595 -1.59 11.85 -41.76
N TYR A 596 -1.50 10.63 -42.29
CA TYR A 596 -0.79 9.52 -41.67
C TYR A 596 0.07 8.76 -42.69
N THR A 597 1.29 8.38 -42.27
CA THR A 597 2.15 7.42 -42.96
C THR A 597 2.97 6.59 -41.96
N LYS A 598 3.49 5.46 -42.42
CA LYS A 598 4.39 4.61 -41.64
C LYS A 598 5.60 4.11 -42.42
N SER A 599 6.63 3.72 -41.68
CA SER A 599 7.81 3.03 -42.20
C SER A 599 8.06 1.75 -41.41
N THR A 600 8.28 0.65 -42.12
CA THR A 600 8.58 -0.67 -41.53
C THR A 600 10.05 -1.06 -41.68
N ASP A 601 10.88 -0.16 -42.18
CA ASP A 601 12.30 -0.40 -42.48
C ASP A 601 13.21 0.64 -41.79
N ASN A 602 12.77 1.15 -40.64
CA ASN A 602 13.49 2.14 -39.83
C ASN A 602 13.71 3.50 -40.54
N GLY A 603 12.74 3.91 -41.37
CA GLY A 603 12.68 5.21 -42.01
C GLY A 603 13.50 5.33 -43.30
N ASN A 604 13.81 4.20 -43.96
CA ASN A 604 14.43 4.25 -45.30
C ASN A 604 13.36 4.51 -46.37
N THR A 605 12.22 3.85 -46.24
CA THR A 605 11.05 4.05 -47.10
C THR A 605 9.81 4.26 -46.25
N TRP A 606 8.84 4.98 -46.83
CA TRP A 606 7.60 5.34 -46.18
C TRP A 606 6.43 4.97 -47.09
N SER A 607 5.32 4.53 -46.51
CA SER A 607 4.09 4.29 -47.25
C SER A 607 3.55 5.59 -47.87
N ILE A 608 2.71 5.46 -48.89
CA ILE A 608 1.92 6.60 -49.38
C ILE A 608 1.07 7.11 -48.22
N PHE A 609 1.13 8.41 -47.96
CA PHE A 609 0.36 9.02 -46.88
C PHE A 609 -1.11 9.20 -47.26
N THR A 610 -1.99 9.19 -46.25
CA THR A 610 -3.44 9.33 -46.44
C THR A 610 -4.05 10.23 -45.37
N PRO A 611 -5.13 10.97 -45.69
CA PRO A 611 -5.89 11.73 -44.70
C PRO A 611 -6.65 10.77 -43.77
N ILE A 612 -6.51 10.99 -42.46
CA ILE A 612 -7.25 10.23 -41.43
C ILE A 612 -8.38 11.03 -40.80
N THR A 613 -8.47 12.33 -41.11
CA THR A 613 -9.61 13.19 -40.74
C THR A 613 -10.27 13.78 -41.97
N PHE A 614 -11.55 14.13 -41.84
CA PHE A 614 -12.34 14.82 -42.86
C PHE A 614 -13.17 15.95 -42.24
N SER A 615 -12.54 16.79 -41.42
CA SER A 615 -13.23 17.86 -40.69
C SER A 615 -13.64 19.02 -41.61
N SER A 616 -14.90 19.41 -41.55
CA SER A 616 -15.44 20.54 -42.32
C SER A 616 -14.93 21.91 -41.85
N ALA A 617 -14.36 21.99 -40.64
CA ALA A 617 -13.79 23.23 -40.08
C ALA A 617 -12.28 23.14 -39.85
N GLY A 618 -11.72 21.92 -39.90
CA GLY A 618 -10.29 21.65 -39.86
C GLY A 618 -9.81 20.98 -38.58
N ALA A 619 -8.83 20.10 -38.73
CA ALA A 619 -8.15 19.37 -37.68
C ALA A 619 -6.65 19.72 -37.66
N TRP A 620 -6.10 20.06 -36.49
CA TRP A 620 -4.71 20.55 -36.35
C TRP A 620 -4.05 20.02 -35.05
N LYS A 621 -2.77 20.33 -34.87
CA LYS A 621 -1.83 19.94 -33.80
C LYS A 621 -1.92 18.48 -33.37
N PRO A 622 -1.65 17.52 -34.27
CA PRO A 622 -1.75 16.12 -33.91
C PRO A 622 -0.70 15.71 -32.85
N LYS A 623 -1.08 14.71 -32.06
CA LYS A 623 -0.22 13.90 -31.20
C LYS A 623 -0.56 12.45 -31.41
N ILE A 624 0.43 11.58 -31.34
CA ILE A 624 0.25 10.13 -31.57
C ILE A 624 0.82 9.33 -30.39
N ALA A 625 0.13 8.27 -30.01
CA ALA A 625 0.56 7.30 -29.01
C ALA A 625 0.20 5.87 -29.45
N VAL A 626 0.92 4.85 -28.95
CA VAL A 626 0.72 3.44 -29.31
C VAL A 626 0.62 2.58 -28.06
N ARG A 627 -0.51 1.87 -27.90
CA ARG A 627 -0.75 0.92 -26.81
C ARG A 627 -0.90 -0.47 -27.40
N HIS A 628 0.08 -1.34 -27.19
CA HIS A 628 0.16 -2.64 -27.88
C HIS A 628 0.09 -2.44 -29.40
N ASP A 629 -0.96 -2.98 -30.05
CA ASP A 629 -1.16 -2.87 -31.50
C ASP A 629 -2.13 -1.73 -31.88
N THR A 630 -2.57 -0.92 -30.91
CA THR A 630 -3.53 0.17 -31.14
C THR A 630 -2.86 1.55 -31.15
N LEU A 631 -3.00 2.28 -32.25
CA LEU A 631 -2.61 3.69 -32.36
C LEU A 631 -3.74 4.60 -31.91
N PHE A 632 -3.36 5.70 -31.27
CA PHE A 632 -4.25 6.79 -30.86
C PHE A 632 -3.69 8.09 -31.41
N VAL A 633 -4.51 8.82 -32.16
CA VAL A 633 -4.17 10.15 -32.68
C VAL A 633 -5.10 11.17 -32.05
N PHE A 634 -4.53 12.14 -31.36
CA PHE A 634 -5.21 13.23 -30.66
C PHE A 634 -4.99 14.53 -31.44
N PHE A 635 -6.02 15.33 -31.66
CA PHE A 635 -5.93 16.55 -32.45
C PHE A 635 -6.96 17.59 -32.01
N GLU A 636 -6.68 18.86 -32.31
CA GLU A 636 -7.66 19.95 -32.19
C GLU A 636 -8.60 19.92 -33.39
N ASP A 637 -9.90 20.10 -33.17
CA ASP A 637 -10.88 20.19 -34.25
C ASP A 637 -11.85 21.34 -34.00
N TYR A 638 -12.15 22.10 -35.06
CA TYR A 638 -12.97 23.31 -35.03
C TYR A 638 -14.42 23.07 -35.48
N ARG A 639 -14.84 21.81 -35.73
CA ARG A 639 -16.16 21.47 -36.30
C ARG A 639 -17.36 21.97 -35.49
N ASP A 640 -17.16 22.23 -34.20
CA ASP A 640 -18.21 22.67 -33.26
C ASP A 640 -18.22 24.20 -33.05
N GLY A 641 -17.55 24.97 -33.90
CA GLY A 641 -17.44 26.44 -33.81
C GLY A 641 -16.29 26.93 -32.93
N GLU A 642 -16.02 26.23 -31.84
CA GLU A 642 -14.84 26.42 -30.98
C GLU A 642 -13.94 25.17 -30.99
N PRO A 643 -12.62 25.32 -30.77
CA PRO A 643 -11.72 24.17 -30.79
C PRO A 643 -11.97 23.26 -29.61
N LYS A 644 -12.03 21.96 -29.90
CA LYS A 644 -12.03 20.90 -28.90
C LYS A 644 -10.96 19.88 -29.24
N ILE A 645 -10.56 19.08 -28.25
CA ILE A 645 -9.68 17.94 -28.50
C ILE A 645 -10.54 16.75 -28.92
N TYR A 646 -10.20 16.16 -30.06
CA TYR A 646 -10.74 14.91 -30.56
C TYR A 646 -9.64 13.84 -30.56
N TYR A 647 -10.05 12.58 -30.61
CA TYR A 647 -9.15 11.48 -30.92
C TYR A 647 -9.73 10.50 -31.92
N LYS A 648 -8.83 9.77 -32.57
CA LYS A 648 -9.13 8.67 -33.49
C LYS A 648 -8.23 7.49 -33.16
N MET A 649 -8.77 6.28 -33.31
CA MET A 649 -8.05 5.04 -33.02
C MET A 649 -7.81 4.22 -34.28
N SER A 650 -6.70 3.49 -34.29
CA SER A 650 -6.46 2.40 -35.22
C SER A 650 -6.10 1.14 -34.44
N PRO A 651 -6.93 0.09 -34.43
CA PRO A 651 -6.68 -1.13 -33.66
C PRO A 651 -5.60 -2.04 -34.26
N ASP A 652 -5.03 -1.67 -35.41
CA ASP A 652 -4.24 -2.53 -36.27
C ASP A 652 -3.02 -1.80 -36.87
N LEU A 653 -2.37 -0.96 -36.06
CA LEU A 653 -1.14 -0.24 -36.43
C LEU A 653 -1.25 0.57 -37.74
N GLY A 654 -2.38 1.25 -37.89
CA GLY A 654 -2.69 2.21 -38.94
C GLY A 654 -3.12 1.58 -40.25
N MET A 655 -3.64 0.34 -40.24
CA MET A 655 -4.26 -0.26 -41.43
C MET A 655 -5.71 0.21 -41.60
N THR A 656 -6.46 0.32 -40.50
CA THR A 656 -7.83 0.85 -40.44
C THR A 656 -7.98 1.88 -39.32
N TRP A 657 -8.93 2.80 -39.48
CA TRP A 657 -9.19 3.87 -38.51
C TRP A 657 -10.67 3.91 -38.11
N LEU A 658 -10.94 4.01 -36.81
CA LEU A 658 -12.27 4.12 -36.24
C LEU A 658 -12.84 5.55 -36.36
N ALA A 659 -14.08 5.73 -35.93
CA ALA A 659 -14.72 7.04 -35.85
C ALA A 659 -13.96 7.98 -34.88
N GLU A 660 -14.14 9.28 -35.09
CA GLU A 660 -13.55 10.32 -34.25
C GLU A 660 -14.45 10.61 -33.07
N GLU A 661 -13.87 10.78 -31.89
CA GLU A 661 -14.62 11.04 -30.66
C GLU A 661 -14.04 12.25 -29.90
N PRO A 662 -14.89 13.11 -29.30
CA PRO A 662 -14.43 14.24 -28.51
C PRO A 662 -13.90 13.79 -27.14
N ILE A 663 -12.87 14.49 -26.66
CA ILE A 663 -12.22 14.25 -25.37
C ILE A 663 -12.74 15.22 -24.30
N ALA A 664 -12.96 16.48 -24.67
CA ALA A 664 -13.43 17.52 -23.76
C ALA A 664 -14.77 18.09 -24.28
N GLY A 665 -15.68 18.42 -23.35
CA GLY A 665 -16.95 19.10 -23.68
C GLY A 665 -16.83 20.61 -23.88
N ALA A 666 -15.67 21.19 -23.57
CA ALA A 666 -15.42 22.63 -23.54
C ALA A 666 -14.34 23.08 -24.54
N ILE A 667 -14.09 24.39 -24.61
CA ILE A 667 -13.05 24.99 -25.46
C ILE A 667 -11.69 24.49 -24.99
N ALA A 668 -11.01 23.69 -25.82
CA ALA A 668 -9.80 22.97 -25.46
C ALA A 668 -8.75 22.99 -26.59
N ARG A 669 -7.47 23.20 -26.22
CA ARG A 669 -6.33 23.34 -27.15
C ARG A 669 -5.06 22.68 -26.60
N ASN A 670 -4.04 22.56 -27.45
CA ASN A 670 -2.69 22.13 -27.13
C ASN A 670 -2.62 20.79 -26.39
N PRO A 671 -3.06 19.66 -27.01
CA PRO A 671 -2.99 18.36 -26.36
C PRO A 671 -1.55 17.89 -26.19
N ALA A 672 -1.28 17.25 -25.07
CA ALA A 672 -0.05 16.53 -24.76
C ALA A 672 -0.38 15.11 -24.31
N VAL A 673 0.33 14.13 -24.85
CA VAL A 673 0.06 12.70 -24.59
C VAL A 673 1.30 12.01 -24.04
N ALA A 674 1.09 11.12 -23.09
CA ALA A 674 2.05 10.13 -22.65
C ALA A 674 1.33 8.79 -22.47
N ILE A 675 2.07 7.69 -22.44
CA ILE A 675 1.50 6.35 -22.42
C ILE A 675 2.35 5.42 -21.57
N ASP A 676 1.71 4.53 -20.81
CA ASP A 676 2.35 3.35 -20.23
C ASP A 676 1.73 2.05 -20.77
N SER A 677 2.15 0.90 -20.24
CA SER A 677 1.65 -0.41 -20.68
C SER A 677 0.13 -0.59 -20.52
N ASN A 678 -0.55 0.23 -19.72
CA ASN A 678 -1.94 0.06 -19.32
C ASN A 678 -2.85 1.25 -19.70
N LYS A 679 -2.35 2.50 -19.62
CA LYS A 679 -3.14 3.74 -19.73
C LYS A 679 -2.56 4.71 -20.74
N ILE A 680 -3.44 5.52 -21.34
CA ILE A 680 -3.04 6.70 -22.11
C ILE A 680 -3.37 7.92 -21.28
N TYR A 681 -2.38 8.78 -21.09
CA TYR A 681 -2.47 9.99 -20.33
C TYR A 681 -2.55 11.17 -21.28
N ILE A 682 -3.51 12.07 -21.06
CA ILE A 682 -3.66 13.27 -21.86
C ILE A 682 -3.80 14.49 -20.97
N ALA A 683 -3.04 15.53 -21.29
CA ALA A 683 -3.18 16.87 -20.73
C ALA A 683 -3.52 17.86 -21.85
N TRP A 684 -4.35 18.85 -21.56
CA TRP A 684 -4.73 19.90 -22.52
C TRP A 684 -4.97 21.22 -21.80
N GLN A 685 -5.02 22.29 -22.57
CA GLN A 685 -5.42 23.62 -22.12
C GLN A 685 -6.94 23.78 -22.30
N ASP A 686 -7.67 24.23 -21.29
CA ASP A 686 -9.14 24.28 -21.26
C ASP A 686 -9.64 25.63 -20.74
N TYR A 687 -10.78 26.13 -21.24
CA TYR A 687 -11.36 27.42 -20.85
C TYR A 687 -12.70 27.33 -20.09
N ARG A 688 -13.12 26.12 -19.66
CA ARG A 688 -14.45 25.92 -19.04
C ARG A 688 -14.70 26.70 -17.75
N ASP A 689 -13.65 27.11 -17.05
CA ASP A 689 -13.73 27.80 -15.76
C ASP A 689 -13.69 29.34 -15.88
N GLY A 690 -13.75 29.87 -17.11
CA GLY A 690 -13.66 31.31 -17.38
C GLY A 690 -12.23 31.86 -17.46
N ASN A 691 -11.23 31.03 -17.22
CA ASN A 691 -9.81 31.27 -17.49
C ASN A 691 -9.17 30.03 -18.13
N TRP A 692 -7.97 30.18 -18.70
CA TRP A 692 -7.27 29.07 -19.34
C TRP A 692 -6.49 28.27 -18.31
N GLU A 693 -6.88 27.01 -18.13
CA GLU A 693 -6.31 26.08 -17.15
C GLU A 693 -5.73 24.84 -17.84
N VAL A 694 -4.87 24.11 -17.14
CA VAL A 694 -4.32 22.83 -17.60
C VAL A 694 -5.11 21.69 -17.00
N TYR A 695 -5.85 21.01 -17.87
CA TYR A 695 -6.61 19.82 -17.52
C TYR A 695 -5.87 18.55 -17.88
N PHE A 696 -6.21 17.47 -17.19
CA PHE A 696 -5.63 16.16 -17.37
C PHE A 696 -6.70 15.08 -17.22
N LYS A 697 -6.56 13.99 -17.97
CA LYS A 697 -7.29 12.75 -17.74
C LYS A 697 -6.50 11.57 -18.29
N TYR A 698 -6.98 10.35 -18.04
CA TYR A 698 -6.41 9.15 -18.65
C TYR A 698 -7.49 8.22 -19.22
N LEU A 699 -7.17 7.53 -20.29
CA LEU A 699 -7.92 6.41 -20.83
C LEU A 699 -7.44 5.13 -20.12
N PRO A 700 -8.29 4.45 -19.31
CA PRO A 700 -8.03 3.10 -18.85
C PRO A 700 -8.14 2.10 -20.02
N LYS A 701 -7.98 0.82 -19.73
CA LYS A 701 -8.16 -0.26 -20.70
C LYS A 701 -9.67 -0.35 -21.08
N PRO A 702 -10.02 -0.63 -22.36
CA PRO A 702 -11.43 -0.60 -22.81
C PRO A 702 -12.33 -1.69 -22.22
N PHE A 703 -11.79 -2.68 -21.50
CA PHE A 703 -12.57 -3.70 -20.80
C PHE A 703 -12.08 -3.80 -19.34
N PRO A 704 -12.95 -3.58 -18.35
CA PRO A 704 -12.58 -3.81 -16.96
C PRO A 704 -12.37 -5.30 -16.73
N ARG A 705 -11.21 -5.68 -16.19
CA ARG A 705 -11.00 -7.07 -15.78
C ARG A 705 -11.86 -7.39 -14.56
N HIS A 706 -12.50 -8.53 -14.57
CA HIS A 706 -13.29 -9.08 -13.46
C HIS A 706 -12.54 -10.30 -12.95
N ASP A 707 -11.80 -10.19 -11.85
CA ASP A 707 -10.98 -11.30 -11.32
C ASP A 707 -10.94 -11.20 -9.79
N VAL A 708 -11.42 -12.22 -9.09
CA VAL A 708 -11.43 -12.29 -7.63
C VAL A 708 -11.05 -13.67 -7.14
N GLY A 709 -10.17 -13.72 -6.14
CA GLY A 709 -9.72 -14.99 -5.58
C GLY A 709 -9.53 -14.93 -4.06
N PRO A 710 -9.72 -16.06 -3.35
CA PRO A 710 -9.26 -16.17 -1.99
C PRO A 710 -7.74 -16.14 -1.94
N LEU A 711 -7.18 -15.39 -1.00
CA LEU A 711 -5.74 -15.29 -0.80
C LEU A 711 -5.26 -16.24 0.31
N ARG A 712 -6.05 -16.38 1.38
CA ARG A 712 -5.83 -17.38 2.45
C ARG A 712 -7.00 -17.47 3.42
N LEU A 713 -7.11 -18.59 4.12
CA LEU A 713 -7.87 -18.67 5.37
C LEU A 713 -7.12 -17.92 6.48
N VAL A 714 -7.80 -17.02 7.19
CA VAL A 714 -7.24 -16.20 8.29
C VAL A 714 -7.53 -16.86 9.64
N THR A 715 -8.76 -17.34 9.83
CA THR A 715 -9.22 -18.05 11.03
C THR A 715 -10.13 -19.20 10.59
N PRO A 716 -10.03 -20.42 11.14
CA PRO A 716 -8.92 -20.93 11.95
C PRO A 716 -7.55 -20.75 11.27
N GLN A 717 -6.53 -20.51 12.09
CA GLN A 717 -5.16 -20.70 11.61
C GLN A 717 -5.01 -22.17 11.18
N LEU A 718 -4.16 -22.45 10.19
CA LEU A 718 -3.92 -23.82 9.67
C LEU A 718 -3.57 -24.84 10.77
N ARG A 719 -3.17 -24.36 11.95
CA ARG A 719 -3.03 -25.12 13.18
C ARG A 719 -3.86 -24.48 14.30
N SER A 720 -4.93 -25.15 14.73
CA SER A 720 -5.86 -24.65 15.77
C SER A 720 -5.93 -25.62 16.96
N LEU A 721 -6.37 -25.15 18.13
CA LEU A 721 -6.43 -25.98 19.34
C LEU A 721 -7.80 -26.63 19.50
N PRO A 722 -7.87 -27.80 20.14
CA PRO A 722 -9.15 -28.43 20.51
C PRO A 722 -9.99 -27.52 21.42
N ASN A 723 -11.29 -27.46 21.15
CA ASN A 723 -12.35 -26.73 21.88
C ASN A 723 -12.37 -25.20 21.74
N ASP A 724 -11.55 -24.62 20.87
CA ASP A 724 -11.71 -23.21 20.52
C ASP A 724 -13.05 -22.99 19.80
N SER A 725 -13.82 -22.01 20.28
CA SER A 725 -14.98 -21.49 19.56
C SER A 725 -14.48 -20.32 18.73
N MET A 726 -14.50 -20.45 17.41
CA MET A 726 -13.91 -19.47 16.52
C MET A 726 -14.92 -19.05 15.45
N THR A 727 -14.90 -17.77 15.13
CA THR A 727 -15.56 -17.23 13.94
C THR A 727 -14.57 -17.33 12.79
N PRO A 728 -14.78 -18.21 11.78
CA PRO A 728 -13.86 -18.30 10.67
C PRO A 728 -13.77 -16.97 9.90
N GLN A 729 -12.59 -16.71 9.35
CA GLN A 729 -12.29 -15.51 8.58
C GLN A 729 -11.42 -15.88 7.38
N ALA A 730 -11.60 -15.21 6.26
CA ALA A 730 -10.79 -15.38 5.06
C ALA A 730 -10.28 -14.04 4.55
N MET A 731 -9.08 -14.02 3.97
CA MET A 731 -8.60 -12.91 3.17
C MET A 731 -8.95 -13.20 1.72
N ILE A 732 -9.66 -12.29 1.09
CA ILE A 732 -10.10 -12.37 -0.29
C ILE A 732 -9.63 -11.13 -1.04
N SER A 733 -9.32 -11.29 -2.32
CA SER A 733 -8.70 -10.25 -3.12
C SER A 733 -9.47 -10.06 -4.41
N ASN A 734 -9.48 -8.82 -4.89
CA ASN A 734 -9.93 -8.47 -6.21
C ASN A 734 -8.69 -8.10 -7.04
N TYR A 735 -8.43 -8.90 -8.07
CA TYR A 735 -7.34 -8.72 -9.03
C TYR A 735 -7.81 -8.01 -10.31
N GLY A 736 -9.12 -7.74 -10.40
CA GLY A 736 -9.77 -6.99 -11.46
C GLY A 736 -9.62 -5.47 -11.32
N ASP A 737 -10.16 -4.77 -12.31
CA ASP A 737 -10.00 -3.33 -12.50
C ASP A 737 -11.24 -2.53 -12.02
N VAL A 738 -12.26 -3.22 -11.49
CA VAL A 738 -13.52 -2.63 -10.97
C VAL A 738 -13.85 -3.19 -9.59
N PHE A 739 -14.67 -2.48 -8.80
CA PHE A 739 -15.17 -3.00 -7.53
C PHE A 739 -15.95 -4.29 -7.77
N GLU A 740 -15.59 -5.34 -7.04
CA GLU A 740 -16.28 -6.60 -7.14
C GLU A 740 -17.07 -6.94 -5.90
N THR A 741 -18.31 -7.33 -6.12
CA THR A 741 -19.19 -7.88 -5.09
C THR A 741 -19.54 -9.30 -5.46
N PHE A 742 -19.07 -10.25 -4.65
CA PHE A 742 -19.10 -11.67 -4.95
C PHE A 742 -19.33 -12.47 -3.67
N LYS A 743 -19.78 -13.71 -3.84
CA LYS A 743 -19.90 -14.64 -2.71
C LYS A 743 -18.56 -15.30 -2.44
N VAL A 744 -18.21 -15.38 -1.17
CA VAL A 744 -17.11 -16.17 -0.64
C VAL A 744 -17.70 -17.34 0.12
N TYR A 745 -17.25 -18.55 -0.16
CA TYR A 745 -17.73 -19.77 0.47
C TYR A 745 -16.59 -20.47 1.20
N LEU A 746 -16.91 -21.05 2.36
CA LEU A 746 -15.98 -21.86 3.13
C LEU A 746 -16.66 -23.16 3.55
N THR A 747 -16.03 -24.29 3.24
CA THR A 747 -16.34 -25.59 3.85
C THR A 747 -15.19 -26.00 4.76
N ILE A 748 -15.51 -26.59 5.92
CA ILE A 748 -14.55 -27.32 6.76
C ILE A 748 -15.20 -28.67 7.07
N GLN A 749 -14.68 -29.74 6.46
CA GLN A 749 -15.22 -31.08 6.61
C GLN A 749 -14.98 -31.61 8.03
N PRO A 750 -15.93 -32.36 8.64
CA PRO A 750 -17.08 -32.96 7.96
C PRO A 750 -18.36 -32.11 7.92
N SER A 751 -18.48 -31.02 8.68
CA SER A 751 -19.81 -30.47 9.00
C SER A 751 -19.95 -28.94 8.94
N TYR A 752 -18.92 -28.19 8.58
CA TYR A 752 -19.00 -26.73 8.47
C TYR A 752 -19.17 -26.29 7.02
N PHE A 753 -20.15 -25.44 6.78
CA PHE A 753 -20.33 -24.70 5.54
C PHE A 753 -20.92 -23.34 5.87
N ASP A 754 -20.30 -22.27 5.38
CA ASP A 754 -20.83 -20.91 5.49
C ASP A 754 -20.43 -20.10 4.25
N SER A 755 -21.14 -19.00 4.02
CA SER A 755 -20.85 -18.05 2.95
C SER A 755 -21.04 -16.62 3.41
N VAL A 756 -20.26 -15.71 2.85
CA VAL A 756 -20.37 -14.26 3.09
C VAL A 756 -20.29 -13.51 1.77
N VAL A 757 -21.02 -12.42 1.65
CA VAL A 757 -20.91 -11.50 0.50
C VAL A 757 -19.80 -10.51 0.82
N ALA A 758 -18.86 -10.37 -0.10
CA ALA A 758 -17.73 -9.45 0.04
C ALA A 758 -17.77 -8.43 -1.08
N THR A 759 -17.48 -7.17 -0.76
CA THR A 759 -17.23 -6.12 -1.74
C THR A 759 -15.79 -5.65 -1.60
N VAL A 760 -14.97 -5.81 -2.64
CA VAL A 760 -13.55 -5.45 -2.63
C VAL A 760 -13.20 -4.54 -3.78
N ALA A 761 -12.45 -3.48 -3.47
CA ALA A 761 -11.97 -2.50 -4.44
C ALA A 761 -11.02 -3.15 -5.47
N PRO A 762 -10.88 -2.57 -6.68
CA PRO A 762 -9.90 -3.02 -7.66
C PRO A 762 -8.50 -3.14 -7.04
N GLU A 763 -7.78 -4.22 -7.35
CA GLU A 763 -6.43 -4.51 -6.87
C GLU A 763 -6.27 -4.54 -5.33
N ASP A 764 -7.36 -4.65 -4.57
CA ASP A 764 -7.35 -4.61 -3.10
C ASP A 764 -7.66 -5.99 -2.48
N SER A 765 -7.52 -6.10 -1.16
CA SER A 765 -7.84 -7.31 -0.39
C SER A 765 -8.56 -6.98 0.91
N ALA A 766 -9.59 -7.76 1.23
CA ALA A 766 -10.38 -7.60 2.45
C ALA A 766 -10.37 -8.87 3.30
N ILE A 767 -10.47 -8.70 4.62
CA ILE A 767 -10.78 -9.81 5.53
C ILE A 767 -12.30 -9.89 5.67
N VAL A 768 -12.85 -11.07 5.38
CA VAL A 768 -14.27 -11.36 5.56
C VAL A 768 -14.45 -12.33 6.71
N ALA A 769 -15.46 -12.08 7.54
CA ALA A 769 -15.85 -12.95 8.64
C ALA A 769 -17.10 -13.74 8.28
N PHE A 770 -17.09 -15.03 8.59
CA PHE A 770 -18.26 -15.90 8.45
C PHE A 770 -19.14 -15.78 9.70
N SER A 771 -20.45 -15.99 9.56
CA SER A 771 -21.40 -15.76 10.65
C SER A 771 -21.49 -16.93 11.63
N THR A 772 -21.11 -18.13 11.18
CA THR A 772 -21.24 -19.37 11.94
C THR A 772 -19.98 -19.67 12.75
N ILE A 773 -20.14 -19.95 14.04
CA ILE A 773 -19.02 -20.40 14.89
C ILE A 773 -18.63 -21.83 14.52
N TRP A 774 -17.36 -22.03 14.19
CA TRP A 774 -16.77 -23.36 14.07
C TRP A 774 -16.19 -23.80 15.43
N ARG A 775 -16.50 -25.05 15.84
CA ARG A 775 -15.96 -25.67 17.05
C ARG A 775 -15.03 -26.81 16.65
N ALA A 776 -13.76 -26.67 17.01
CA ALA A 776 -12.72 -27.61 16.62
C ALA A 776 -12.60 -28.79 17.61
N THR A 777 -12.67 -30.03 17.14
CA THR A 777 -12.27 -31.24 17.90
C THR A 777 -10.93 -31.78 17.40
N PHE A 778 -10.27 -32.72 18.08
CA PHE A 778 -9.02 -33.30 17.58
C PHE A 778 -9.20 -33.92 16.19
N GLY A 779 -8.29 -33.63 15.27
CA GLY A 779 -8.31 -34.22 13.93
C GLY A 779 -7.78 -33.31 12.84
N SER A 780 -7.80 -33.85 11.63
CA SER A 780 -7.43 -33.19 10.39
C SER A 780 -8.71 -32.86 9.63
N TYR A 781 -8.93 -31.57 9.33
CA TYR A 781 -10.17 -31.06 8.75
C TYR A 781 -9.86 -30.44 7.38
N PRO A 782 -10.13 -31.16 6.27
CA PRO A 782 -10.05 -30.58 4.94
C PRO A 782 -10.96 -29.36 4.83
N PHE A 783 -10.44 -28.29 4.25
CA PHE A 783 -11.23 -27.10 3.93
C PHE A 783 -11.15 -26.77 2.45
N LYS A 784 -12.23 -26.18 1.93
CA LYS A 784 -12.27 -25.55 0.62
C LYS A 784 -12.82 -24.14 0.80
N LEU A 785 -12.04 -23.15 0.39
CA LEU A 785 -12.38 -21.73 0.37
C LEU A 785 -12.41 -21.30 -1.10
N TRP A 786 -13.51 -20.70 -1.55
CA TRP A 786 -13.60 -20.23 -2.93
C TRP A 786 -14.46 -18.98 -3.08
N THR A 787 -14.18 -18.23 -4.13
CA THR A 787 -14.96 -17.07 -4.59
C THR A 787 -15.90 -17.51 -5.70
N ALA A 788 -17.01 -16.79 -5.86
CA ALA A 788 -17.92 -16.96 -6.97
C ALA A 788 -18.29 -15.59 -7.54
N LEU A 789 -17.66 -15.25 -8.66
CA LEU A 789 -17.94 -14.09 -9.47
C LEU A 789 -18.36 -14.52 -10.87
N SER A 790 -19.41 -13.88 -11.42
CA SER A 790 -19.82 -14.10 -12.80
C SER A 790 -18.83 -13.44 -13.75
N ASN A 791 -18.34 -14.18 -14.75
CA ASN A 791 -17.33 -13.74 -15.71
C ASN A 791 -15.95 -13.47 -15.10
N ASP A 792 -15.57 -14.25 -14.08
CA ASP A 792 -14.20 -14.23 -13.57
C ASP A 792 -13.19 -14.64 -14.66
N GLU A 793 -12.21 -13.78 -14.91
CA GLU A 793 -11.19 -13.96 -15.95
C GLU A 793 -10.17 -15.05 -15.59
N ASN A 794 -9.92 -15.30 -14.30
CA ASN A 794 -8.88 -16.20 -13.86
C ASN A 794 -9.39 -17.25 -12.86
N GLN A 795 -10.16 -18.18 -13.39
CA GLN A 795 -10.73 -19.30 -12.62
C GLN A 795 -9.69 -20.17 -11.87
N THR A 796 -8.39 -20.05 -12.18
CA THR A 796 -7.34 -20.79 -11.49
C THR A 796 -7.01 -20.25 -10.10
N ASN A 797 -7.39 -19.00 -9.79
CA ASN A 797 -7.20 -18.40 -8.47
C ASN A 797 -8.47 -18.42 -7.60
N ASP A 798 -9.62 -18.82 -8.14
CA ASP A 798 -10.93 -18.82 -7.45
C ASP A 798 -11.01 -19.72 -6.22
N THR A 799 -10.14 -20.72 -6.12
CA THR A 799 -10.27 -21.77 -5.09
C THR A 799 -8.93 -22.03 -4.40
N ILE A 800 -8.96 -21.98 -3.06
CA ILE A 800 -7.93 -22.55 -2.21
C ILE A 800 -8.51 -23.77 -1.49
N VAL A 801 -7.76 -24.88 -1.54
CA VAL A 801 -8.00 -26.05 -0.70
C VAL A 801 -6.85 -26.21 0.27
N GLY A 802 -7.13 -26.78 1.43
CA GLY A 802 -6.10 -27.13 2.40
C GLY A 802 -6.67 -27.98 3.51
N THR A 803 -5.89 -28.13 4.56
CA THR A 803 -6.27 -28.94 5.71
C THR A 803 -5.97 -28.15 6.98
N ILE A 804 -6.98 -28.01 7.85
CA ILE A 804 -6.81 -27.47 9.19
C ILE A 804 -6.46 -28.63 10.10
N GLU A 805 -5.28 -28.57 10.70
CA GLU A 805 -4.83 -29.56 11.66
C GLU A 805 -5.21 -29.07 13.06
N VAL A 806 -6.27 -29.65 13.63
CA VAL A 806 -6.62 -29.48 15.05
C VAL A 806 -5.82 -30.50 15.84
N VAL A 807 -4.56 -30.15 16.04
CA VAL A 807 -3.61 -31.00 16.77
C VAL A 807 -3.75 -30.81 18.26
N GLY A 808 -3.77 -31.94 18.96
CA GLY A 808 -3.27 -32.01 20.31
C GLY A 808 -1.76 -31.96 20.27
N ASP A 809 -1.20 -30.79 20.49
CA ASP A 809 0.17 -30.65 20.92
C ASP A 809 0.33 -31.24 22.33
N SER A 810 0.35 -32.57 22.45
CA SER A 810 0.49 -33.23 23.75
C SER A 810 1.97 -33.31 24.11
N TRP A 811 2.37 -32.45 25.03
CA TRP A 811 3.50 -32.75 25.88
C TRP A 811 3.30 -34.13 26.54
N VAL A 812 4.22 -35.04 26.30
CA VAL A 812 4.27 -36.35 26.95
C VAL A 812 5.35 -36.28 28.02
N GLN A 813 4.99 -36.58 29.27
CA GLN A 813 5.99 -36.76 30.32
C GLN A 813 6.73 -38.07 30.05
N LEU A 814 8.05 -38.00 29.98
CA LEU A 814 8.92 -39.17 29.89
C LEU A 814 9.37 -39.60 31.28
N GLU A 815 10.17 -40.65 31.35
CA GLU A 815 10.80 -41.07 32.59
C GLU A 815 11.55 -39.90 33.24
N ASN A 816 11.31 -39.72 34.55
CA ASN A 816 11.93 -38.67 35.33
C ASN A 816 13.45 -38.88 35.40
N ILE A 817 14.21 -37.79 35.39
CA ILE A 817 15.66 -37.89 35.63
C ILE A 817 15.92 -38.50 37.02
N LEU A 818 16.95 -39.34 37.11
CA LEU A 818 17.32 -40.04 38.35
C LEU A 818 17.55 -39.07 39.51
N LEU A 819 17.12 -39.42 40.72
CA LEU A 819 17.29 -38.58 41.92
C LEU A 819 18.76 -38.33 42.27
N GLY A 820 19.65 -39.29 41.96
CA GLY A 820 21.10 -39.18 42.14
C GLY A 820 21.57 -39.29 43.60
N THR A 821 22.88 -39.40 43.80
CA THR A 821 23.51 -39.64 45.12
C THR A 821 23.39 -38.44 46.05
N ARG A 822 23.09 -37.24 45.53
CA ARG A 822 22.91 -36.01 46.32
C ARG A 822 21.48 -35.76 46.79
N ASN A 823 20.51 -36.59 46.40
CA ASN A 823 19.09 -36.39 46.69
C ASN A 823 18.59 -34.98 46.30
N LYS A 824 19.06 -34.47 45.16
CA LYS A 824 18.67 -33.16 44.63
C LYS A 824 17.84 -33.34 43.36
N LYS A 825 16.83 -32.48 43.21
CA LYS A 825 16.03 -32.37 41.97
C LYS A 825 16.60 -31.28 41.07
N VAL A 826 16.14 -31.19 39.82
CA VAL A 826 16.62 -30.22 38.82
C VAL A 826 16.31 -28.79 39.28
N LYS A 827 17.33 -27.93 39.32
CA LYS A 827 17.21 -26.49 39.62
C LYS A 827 18.27 -25.71 38.84
N GLY A 828 18.59 -24.48 39.26
CA GLY A 828 19.58 -23.62 38.59
C GLY A 828 20.87 -24.39 38.25
N GLY A 829 21.22 -24.36 36.96
CA GLY A 829 22.31 -25.17 36.38
C GLY A 829 21.82 -26.40 35.60
N GLY A 830 20.52 -26.68 35.60
CA GLY A 830 19.93 -27.67 34.70
C GLY A 830 20.06 -27.25 33.25
N CYS A 831 20.63 -28.12 32.40
CA CYS A 831 20.79 -27.90 30.97
C CYS A 831 20.88 -29.23 30.22
N LEU A 832 20.53 -29.22 28.93
CA LEU A 832 20.48 -30.39 28.06
C LEU A 832 21.31 -30.17 26.79
N THR A 833 21.85 -31.23 26.21
CA THR A 833 22.37 -31.24 24.84
C THR A 833 22.13 -32.60 24.19
N TYR A 834 21.95 -32.63 22.87
CA TYR A 834 21.69 -33.86 22.11
C TYR A 834 22.97 -34.30 21.39
N CYS A 835 23.38 -35.54 21.65
CA CYS A 835 24.49 -36.21 20.97
C CYS A 835 23.93 -37.12 19.88
N SER A 836 23.96 -36.62 18.64
CA SER A 836 23.27 -37.21 17.50
C SER A 836 23.84 -38.53 17.02
N ASP A 837 25.15 -38.75 17.16
CA ASP A 837 25.84 -39.98 16.77
C ASP A 837 25.55 -41.15 17.73
N GLN A 838 25.29 -40.85 19.00
CA GLN A 838 24.91 -41.85 20.02
C GLN A 838 23.39 -41.92 20.25
N ASN A 839 22.64 -40.98 19.68
CA ASN A 839 21.21 -40.78 19.94
C ASN A 839 20.87 -40.62 21.44
N LEU A 840 21.72 -39.88 22.17
CA LEU A 840 21.58 -39.65 23.62
C LEU A 840 21.35 -38.17 23.93
N ILE A 841 20.50 -37.86 24.92
CA ILE A 841 20.38 -36.51 25.48
C ILE A 841 21.15 -36.43 26.79
N TYR A 842 22.24 -35.68 26.80
CA TYR A 842 23.04 -35.45 28.01
C TYR A 842 22.48 -34.30 28.84
N ALA A 843 22.55 -34.42 30.16
CA ALA A 843 21.94 -33.49 31.10
C ALA A 843 22.83 -33.23 32.32
N PHE A 844 22.97 -31.94 32.68
CA PHE A 844 23.27 -31.58 34.06
C PHE A 844 21.97 -31.42 34.84
N LYS A 845 21.96 -31.92 36.07
CA LYS A 845 20.85 -31.67 37.00
C LYS A 845 20.93 -30.29 37.65
N GLY A 846 22.14 -29.74 37.77
CA GLY A 846 22.41 -28.48 38.47
C GLY A 846 22.13 -28.59 39.96
N ASN A 847 21.61 -27.50 40.57
CA ASN A 847 21.22 -27.49 41.98
C ASN A 847 22.37 -27.84 42.97
N ASN A 848 23.59 -27.41 42.65
CA ASN A 848 24.81 -27.68 43.44
C ASN A 848 25.23 -29.16 43.44
N THR A 849 24.98 -29.89 42.35
CA THR A 849 25.53 -31.24 42.13
C THR A 849 26.64 -31.20 41.05
N ASN A 850 27.45 -32.24 40.97
CA ASN A 850 28.38 -32.48 39.85
C ASN A 850 27.91 -33.63 38.96
N GLU A 851 26.68 -34.11 39.19
CA GLU A 851 26.11 -35.28 38.54
C GLU A 851 25.83 -35.00 37.06
N PHE A 852 26.16 -35.98 36.22
CA PHE A 852 25.96 -35.94 34.78
C PHE A 852 25.20 -37.19 34.33
N TYR A 853 24.23 -37.00 33.43
CA TYR A 853 23.34 -38.07 32.99
C TYR A 853 23.18 -38.05 31.48
N ALA A 854 22.76 -39.17 30.90
CA ALA A 854 22.36 -39.27 29.50
C ALA A 854 21.03 -40.02 29.40
N TYR A 855 20.11 -39.55 28.58
CA TYR A 855 18.85 -40.24 28.30
C TYR A 855 18.91 -40.91 26.93
N ASP A 856 18.58 -42.19 26.90
CA ASP A 856 18.54 -43.00 25.68
C ASP A 856 17.26 -42.79 24.87
N LEU A 857 17.39 -42.22 23.67
CA LEU A 857 16.27 -42.00 22.75
C LEU A 857 15.95 -43.22 21.88
N SER A 858 16.79 -44.25 21.86
CA SER A 858 16.45 -45.51 21.20
C SER A 858 15.36 -46.30 21.96
N GLY A 859 15.11 -45.93 23.22
CA GLY A 859 14.04 -46.48 24.05
C GLY A 859 14.44 -47.75 24.82
N SER A 860 15.73 -48.12 24.80
CA SER A 860 16.20 -49.39 25.37
C SER A 860 16.66 -49.29 26.83
N LEU A 861 17.17 -48.12 27.27
CA LEU A 861 17.88 -48.01 28.56
C LEU A 861 17.42 -46.86 29.49
N GLY A 862 16.56 -45.94 29.03
CA GLY A 862 16.11 -44.80 29.85
C GLY A 862 17.25 -43.84 30.26
N TRP A 863 17.26 -43.39 31.52
CA TRP A 863 18.32 -42.53 32.06
C TRP A 863 19.57 -43.32 32.52
N LEU A 864 20.73 -42.99 31.93
CA LEU A 864 22.05 -43.50 32.26
C LEU A 864 22.82 -42.52 33.14
N THR A 865 23.52 -43.03 34.16
CA THR A 865 24.49 -42.25 34.93
C THR A 865 25.81 -42.15 34.18
N ARG A 866 26.38 -40.94 34.09
CA ARG A 866 27.66 -40.67 33.44
C ARG A 866 28.65 -40.12 34.44
N GLU A 867 29.93 -40.16 34.08
CA GLU A 867 30.98 -39.67 34.97
C GLU A 867 30.74 -38.21 35.34
N SER A 868 30.76 -37.97 36.64
CA SER A 868 30.46 -36.66 37.19
C SER A 868 31.55 -35.68 36.83
N ILE A 869 31.19 -34.41 36.57
CA ILE A 869 32.20 -33.40 36.25
C ILE A 869 33.17 -33.24 37.45
N PRO A 870 34.49 -33.32 37.25
CA PRO A 870 35.48 -33.28 38.34
C PRO A 870 35.45 -31.97 39.11
N TYR A 871 36.10 -31.89 40.27
CA TYR A 871 36.35 -30.61 40.93
C TYR A 871 37.55 -29.91 40.31
N ASP A 872 37.63 -28.58 40.43
CA ASP A 872 38.84 -27.84 40.06
C ASP A 872 39.98 -28.24 41.01
N PRO A 873 41.09 -28.84 40.51
CA PRO A 873 42.21 -29.24 41.37
C PRO A 873 42.97 -28.04 41.95
N ASN A 874 42.87 -26.86 41.32
CA ASN A 874 43.60 -25.64 41.68
C ASN A 874 42.68 -24.55 42.27
N GLY A 875 41.43 -24.90 42.64
CA GLY A 875 40.40 -23.94 43.03
C GLY A 875 39.43 -24.46 44.09
N ARG A 876 38.45 -23.64 44.48
CA ARG A 876 37.38 -24.07 45.40
C ARG A 876 36.53 -25.14 44.71
N ALA A 877 36.24 -26.26 45.38
CA ALA A 877 35.40 -27.38 44.93
C ALA A 877 33.94 -26.99 44.59
N LYS A 878 33.77 -26.22 43.51
CA LYS A 878 32.49 -25.69 43.06
C LYS A 878 31.79 -26.69 42.15
N ARG A 879 30.50 -26.86 42.40
CA ARG A 879 29.58 -27.73 41.67
C ARG A 879 28.71 -26.95 40.69
N VAL A 880 27.95 -27.66 39.87
CA VAL A 880 27.09 -27.09 38.83
C VAL A 880 25.94 -26.30 39.46
N LYS A 881 25.81 -25.01 39.10
CA LYS A 881 24.67 -24.14 39.44
C LYS A 881 24.29 -23.26 38.24
N SER A 882 23.43 -22.26 38.46
CA SER A 882 23.11 -21.22 37.48
C SER A 882 24.36 -20.71 36.76
N GLY A 883 24.29 -20.67 35.43
CA GLY A 883 25.42 -20.36 34.55
C GLY A 883 26.07 -21.59 33.93
N ALA A 884 25.58 -22.80 34.24
CA ALA A 884 25.94 -23.99 33.51
C ALA A 884 25.25 -24.05 32.15
N ALA A 885 25.96 -24.59 31.17
CA ALA A 885 25.51 -24.81 29.80
C ALA A 885 26.30 -25.96 29.18
N LEU A 886 25.69 -26.62 28.19
CA LEU A 886 26.25 -27.73 27.43
C LEU A 886 26.09 -27.47 25.94
N CYS A 887 27.05 -27.88 25.13
CA CYS A 887 26.87 -28.06 23.68
C CYS A 887 27.69 -29.25 23.18
N TYR A 888 27.17 -29.96 22.19
CA TYR A 888 27.85 -31.07 21.54
C TYR A 888 28.49 -30.65 20.23
N ASP A 889 29.64 -31.24 19.89
CA ASP A 889 30.35 -30.99 18.62
C ASP A 889 29.83 -31.78 17.42
N GLY A 890 28.85 -32.66 17.64
CA GLY A 890 28.27 -33.51 16.61
C GLY A 890 29.03 -34.82 16.38
N THR A 891 30.21 -35.02 16.99
CA THR A 891 31.09 -36.15 16.68
C THR A 891 31.67 -36.91 17.88
N ARG A 892 32.07 -36.22 18.96
CA ARG A 892 32.72 -36.85 20.12
C ARG A 892 32.62 -36.06 21.42
N TYR A 893 32.83 -34.75 21.42
CA TYR A 893 32.98 -33.98 22.66
C TYR A 893 31.76 -33.15 23.02
N ILE A 894 31.40 -33.17 24.31
CA ILE A 894 30.44 -32.23 24.90
C ILE A 894 31.24 -31.17 25.66
N TYR A 895 31.07 -29.91 25.29
CA TYR A 895 31.67 -28.78 25.98
C TYR A 895 30.74 -28.27 27.07
N ALA A 896 31.31 -27.95 28.23
CA ALA A 896 30.56 -27.72 29.45
C ALA A 896 31.12 -26.55 30.26
N THR A 897 30.20 -25.79 30.85
CA THR A 897 30.48 -24.83 31.92
C THR A 897 29.72 -25.22 33.18
N LYS A 898 30.30 -24.96 34.37
CA LYS A 898 29.65 -25.26 35.66
C LYS A 898 28.76 -24.13 36.19
N GLY A 899 28.96 -22.90 35.70
CA GLY A 899 28.38 -21.71 36.33
C GLY A 899 28.91 -21.52 37.76
N ASN A 900 28.04 -21.14 38.71
CA ASN A 900 28.39 -21.04 40.13
C ASN A 900 29.53 -20.04 40.46
N ASN A 901 29.61 -18.94 39.70
CA ASN A 901 30.66 -17.93 39.84
C ASN A 901 32.07 -18.52 39.61
N THR A 902 32.22 -19.38 38.60
CA THR A 902 33.50 -19.92 38.13
C THR A 902 33.83 -19.36 36.75
N THR A 903 35.08 -19.57 36.32
CA THR A 903 35.57 -19.40 34.94
C THR A 903 35.88 -20.76 34.32
N GLU A 904 35.43 -21.84 34.94
CA GLU A 904 35.79 -23.19 34.54
C GLU A 904 35.12 -23.59 33.21
N PHE A 905 35.92 -24.10 32.28
CA PHE A 905 35.50 -24.64 31.00
C PHE A 905 36.07 -26.05 30.83
N TRP A 906 35.23 -26.99 30.42
CA TRP A 906 35.55 -28.41 30.38
C TRP A 906 35.02 -29.02 29.07
N ARG A 907 35.65 -30.11 28.64
CA ARG A 907 35.06 -31.03 27.65
C ARG A 907 34.91 -32.42 28.23
N TYR A 908 33.82 -33.08 27.87
CA TYR A 908 33.54 -34.48 28.12
C TYR A 908 33.72 -35.27 26.83
N ASP A 909 34.45 -36.37 26.88
CA ASP A 909 34.62 -37.28 25.75
C ASP A 909 33.57 -38.41 25.83
N THR A 910 32.65 -38.41 24.86
CA THR A 910 31.57 -39.42 24.83
C THR A 910 32.05 -40.81 24.41
N LYS A 911 33.32 -40.94 23.98
CA LYS A 911 33.95 -42.16 23.45
C LYS A 911 35.30 -42.45 24.13
N ALA A 912 35.53 -41.94 25.35
CA ALA A 912 36.75 -42.26 26.07
C ALA A 912 36.78 -43.73 26.50
N ASP A 913 37.94 -44.37 26.29
CA ASP A 913 38.20 -45.74 26.74
C ASP A 913 38.66 -45.82 28.21
N SER A 914 38.87 -44.67 28.88
CA SER A 914 39.32 -44.57 30.28
C SER A 914 38.65 -43.41 31.02
N LEU A 915 38.43 -43.59 32.34
CA LEU A 915 37.88 -42.58 33.24
C LEU A 915 38.80 -41.36 33.42
N ASP A 916 40.11 -41.54 33.32
CA ASP A 916 41.07 -40.45 33.53
C ASP A 916 41.10 -39.44 32.37
N THR A 917 40.65 -39.85 31.18
CA THR A 917 40.64 -39.01 29.97
C THR A 917 39.25 -38.47 29.63
N ILE A 918 38.22 -38.93 30.34
CA ILE A 918 36.81 -38.65 30.00
C ILE A 918 36.43 -37.17 30.18
N TRP A 919 37.00 -36.50 31.19
CA TRP A 919 36.84 -35.07 31.41
C TRP A 919 38.18 -34.37 31.27
N LYS A 920 38.30 -33.45 30.32
CA LYS A 920 39.47 -32.58 30.18
C LYS A 920 39.09 -31.16 30.55
N ARG A 921 39.86 -30.53 31.45
CA ARG A 921 39.77 -29.09 31.68
C ARG A 921 40.39 -28.35 30.51
N LEU A 922 39.68 -27.33 30.04
CA LEU A 922 40.13 -26.43 28.99
C LEU A 922 40.54 -25.07 29.61
N PRO A 923 41.25 -24.22 28.87
CA PRO A 923 41.53 -22.84 29.27
C PRO A 923 40.30 -22.14 29.82
N SER A 924 40.46 -21.45 30.95
CA SER A 924 39.35 -20.84 31.68
C SER A 924 38.68 -19.74 30.86
N VAL A 925 37.35 -19.63 30.97
CA VAL A 925 36.56 -18.56 30.36
C VAL A 925 37.10 -17.19 30.80
N PRO A 926 37.38 -16.26 29.87
CA PRO A 926 37.92 -14.94 30.20
C PRO A 926 37.03 -14.12 31.14
N GLU A 927 37.61 -13.33 32.05
CA GLU A 927 36.86 -12.43 32.95
C GLU A 927 36.60 -11.05 32.34
N LEU A 928 37.51 -10.53 31.51
CA LEU A 928 37.38 -9.26 30.79
C LEU A 928 36.50 -9.39 29.55
N PRO A 929 35.70 -8.37 29.17
CA PRO A 929 35.80 -6.98 29.64
C PRO A 929 35.04 -6.68 30.94
N SER A 930 34.00 -7.44 31.31
CA SER A 930 33.13 -7.06 32.44
C SER A 930 33.70 -7.32 33.85
N GLY A 931 34.77 -8.11 33.95
CA GLY A 931 35.28 -8.63 35.23
C GLY A 931 34.30 -9.59 35.92
N LYS A 932 33.33 -10.16 35.20
CA LYS A 932 32.34 -11.08 35.76
C LYS A 932 32.63 -12.54 35.37
N LYS A 933 32.31 -13.43 36.31
CA LYS A 933 32.30 -14.89 36.16
C LYS A 933 30.91 -15.42 35.83
N LEU A 934 30.82 -16.70 35.50
CA LEU A 934 29.58 -17.37 35.08
C LEU A 934 28.59 -17.55 36.25
N LYS A 935 27.52 -16.74 36.31
CA LYS A 935 26.48 -16.77 37.38
C LYS A 935 25.05 -17.04 36.88
N GLY A 936 24.77 -16.98 35.58
CA GLY A 936 23.45 -17.30 35.03
C GLY A 936 23.15 -16.62 33.69
N GLY A 937 22.37 -17.29 32.83
CA GLY A 937 22.09 -16.81 31.47
C GLY A 937 23.18 -17.15 30.45
N THR A 938 24.05 -18.10 30.82
CA THR A 938 25.12 -18.59 29.98
C THR A 938 24.55 -19.50 28.89
N GLY A 939 25.03 -19.37 27.66
CA GLY A 939 24.71 -20.25 26.55
C GLY A 939 25.98 -20.70 25.84
N LEU A 940 25.98 -21.94 25.36
CA LEU A 940 27.05 -22.50 24.52
C LEU A 940 26.49 -22.94 23.18
N ALA A 941 27.27 -22.80 22.12
CA ALA A 941 26.97 -23.35 20.81
C ALA A 941 28.25 -23.77 20.10
N PHE A 942 28.26 -24.98 19.55
CA PHE A 942 29.34 -25.46 18.71
C PHE A 942 29.18 -24.97 17.27
N VAL A 943 30.29 -24.58 16.65
CA VAL A 943 30.32 -24.02 15.29
C VAL A 943 31.57 -24.52 14.57
N THR A 944 31.39 -25.02 13.35
CA THR A 944 32.49 -25.31 12.42
C THR A 944 32.65 -24.15 11.45
N LYS A 945 33.88 -23.68 11.24
CA LYS A 945 34.24 -22.68 10.22
C LYS A 945 35.41 -23.19 9.38
N GLY A 946 35.12 -23.73 8.20
CA GLY A 946 36.14 -24.39 7.40
C GLY A 946 36.67 -25.62 8.13
N SER A 947 37.99 -25.70 8.33
CA SER A 947 38.64 -26.77 9.11
C SER A 947 38.70 -26.50 10.62
N ASP A 948 38.45 -25.27 11.06
CA ASP A 948 38.50 -24.88 12.47
C ASP A 948 37.16 -25.06 13.17
N HIS A 949 37.22 -25.40 14.45
CA HIS A 949 36.06 -25.62 15.29
C HIS A 949 36.06 -24.66 16.48
N TYR A 950 34.87 -24.17 16.81
CA TYR A 950 34.68 -23.16 17.83
C TYR A 950 33.54 -23.51 18.78
N VAL A 951 33.72 -23.18 20.05
CA VAL A 951 32.63 -23.14 21.03
C VAL A 951 32.34 -21.71 21.39
N TYR A 952 31.24 -21.19 20.86
CA TYR A 952 30.77 -19.86 21.19
C TYR A 952 30.12 -19.84 22.57
N LEU A 953 30.40 -18.79 23.33
CA LEU A 953 29.94 -18.61 24.70
C LEU A 953 29.32 -17.23 24.86
N LEU A 954 28.03 -17.21 25.21
CA LEU A 954 27.37 -16.04 25.80
C LEU A 954 27.53 -16.15 27.32
N LYS A 955 28.18 -15.18 27.98
CA LYS A 955 28.46 -15.28 29.43
C LYS A 955 27.20 -15.10 30.28
N GLY A 956 26.29 -14.23 29.86
CA GLY A 956 25.15 -13.81 30.66
C GLY A 956 25.59 -12.94 31.86
N SER A 957 25.12 -13.24 33.06
CA SER A 957 25.59 -12.61 34.31
C SER A 957 25.45 -11.08 34.39
N LYS A 958 24.43 -10.54 33.70
CA LYS A 958 24.14 -9.11 33.50
C LYS A 958 25.15 -8.40 32.57
N THR A 959 25.91 -9.13 31.78
CA THR A 959 26.94 -8.58 30.89
C THR A 959 26.53 -8.70 29.42
N THR A 960 27.34 -8.14 28.54
CA THR A 960 27.31 -8.33 27.09
C THR A 960 28.39 -9.29 26.61
N ASP A 961 29.08 -9.94 27.56
CA ASP A 961 30.30 -10.67 27.26
C ASP A 961 30.03 -11.87 26.35
N PHE A 962 30.75 -11.89 25.23
CA PHE A 962 30.63 -12.89 24.18
C PHE A 962 32.02 -13.29 23.67
N TYR A 963 32.27 -14.60 23.63
CA TYR A 963 33.55 -15.17 23.24
C TYR A 963 33.36 -16.41 22.36
N ALA A 964 34.45 -16.86 21.74
CA ALA A 964 34.55 -18.17 21.13
C ALA A 964 35.85 -18.82 21.58
N TYR A 965 35.78 -20.10 21.92
CA TYR A 965 36.93 -20.93 22.17
C TYR A 965 37.33 -21.62 20.87
N HIS A 966 38.53 -21.37 20.37
CA HIS A 966 39.11 -22.09 19.23
C HIS A 966 39.66 -23.43 19.71
N ILE A 967 39.13 -24.52 19.18
CA ILE A 967 39.40 -25.87 19.68
C ILE A 967 40.81 -26.31 19.28
N GLU A 968 41.19 -26.12 18.03
CA GLU A 968 42.48 -26.52 17.49
C GLU A 968 43.63 -25.69 18.10
N GLY A 969 43.41 -24.39 18.30
CA GLY A 969 44.39 -23.49 18.91
C GLY A 969 44.35 -23.44 20.44
N ASP A 970 43.53 -24.29 21.08
CA ASP A 970 43.38 -24.41 22.54
C ASP A 970 43.33 -23.03 23.26
N SER A 971 42.56 -22.07 22.74
CA SER A 971 42.58 -20.68 23.22
C SER A 971 41.28 -19.92 22.99
N TRP A 972 41.05 -18.86 23.76
CA TRP A 972 39.87 -18.00 23.65
C TRP A 972 40.13 -16.81 22.72
N LEU A 973 39.19 -16.56 21.81
CA LEU A 973 39.13 -15.34 21.03
C LEU A 973 38.57 -14.19 21.89
N LEU A 974 39.44 -13.25 22.24
CA LEU A 974 39.10 -12.10 23.10
C LEU A 974 38.56 -10.89 22.33
N ASN A 975 38.85 -10.80 21.03
CA ASN A 975 38.55 -9.63 20.19
C ASN A 975 37.22 -9.75 19.43
N LEU A 976 36.29 -10.59 19.89
CA LEU A 976 34.97 -10.71 19.26
C LEU A 976 34.08 -9.52 19.60
N PRO A 977 33.19 -9.09 18.69
CA PRO A 977 32.16 -8.12 19.02
C PRO A 977 31.28 -8.62 20.17
N GLN A 978 31.13 -7.78 21.19
CA GLN A 978 30.32 -8.10 22.37
C GLN A 978 28.83 -8.01 22.05
N ALA A 979 28.00 -8.79 22.75
CA ALA A 979 26.57 -8.85 22.50
C ALA A 979 25.87 -7.50 22.75
N PRO A 980 24.83 -7.12 21.99
CA PRO A 980 24.25 -5.78 22.10
C PRO A 980 23.55 -5.51 23.45
N LEU A 981 23.73 -4.31 24.00
CA LEU A 981 22.93 -3.83 25.15
C LEU A 981 21.47 -3.61 24.80
N GLY A 982 21.18 -3.28 23.54
CA GLY A 982 19.83 -3.03 23.05
C GLY A 982 19.24 -1.69 23.51
N PRO A 983 18.03 -1.36 23.02
CA PRO A 983 17.34 -0.10 23.36
C PRO A 983 17.13 0.08 24.87
N ASN A 984 16.93 -1.01 25.59
CA ASN A 984 16.71 -1.02 27.03
C ASN A 984 17.99 -0.90 27.88
N GLN A 985 19.17 -0.76 27.25
CA GLN A 985 20.47 -0.59 27.91
C GLN A 985 20.75 -1.65 29.00
N ARG A 986 20.42 -2.92 28.71
CA ARG A 986 20.51 -4.04 29.68
C ARG A 986 21.28 -5.22 29.11
N GLY A 987 22.25 -5.70 29.88
CA GLY A 987 22.98 -6.94 29.60
C GLY A 987 22.14 -8.22 29.83
N PHE A 988 22.67 -9.34 29.37
CA PHE A 988 22.02 -10.66 29.40
C PHE A 988 22.05 -11.25 30.81
N LYS A 989 20.89 -11.59 31.37
CA LYS A 989 20.74 -12.06 32.76
C LYS A 989 20.31 -13.52 32.82
N VAL A 990 20.10 -14.04 34.03
CA VAL A 990 19.50 -15.36 34.24
C VAL A 990 18.18 -15.50 33.48
N GLY A 991 18.06 -16.58 32.70
CA GLY A 991 16.96 -16.79 31.76
C GLY A 991 17.28 -16.39 30.31
N SER A 992 18.44 -15.79 30.05
CA SER A 992 18.94 -15.68 28.69
C SER A 992 19.46 -17.05 28.20
N GLY A 993 19.42 -17.28 26.90
CA GLY A 993 19.90 -18.54 26.28
C GLY A 993 20.34 -18.32 24.84
N MET A 994 21.11 -19.26 24.29
CA MET A 994 21.66 -19.22 22.94
C MET A 994 21.39 -20.52 22.20
N VAL A 995 21.15 -20.46 20.90
CA VAL A 995 21.03 -21.63 20.02
C VAL A 995 21.56 -21.34 18.63
N LYS A 996 22.17 -22.33 17.97
CA LYS A 996 22.57 -22.24 16.56
C LYS A 996 21.43 -22.65 15.64
N VAL A 997 21.22 -21.89 14.58
CA VAL A 997 20.32 -22.24 13.47
C VAL A 997 21.01 -21.88 12.17
N LEU A 998 21.45 -22.89 11.41
CA LEU A 998 22.30 -22.72 10.24
C LEU A 998 23.55 -21.89 10.63
N ASP A 999 23.86 -20.81 9.91
CA ASP A 999 25.03 -19.96 10.18
C ASP A 999 24.74 -18.78 11.10
N LEU A 1000 23.68 -18.88 11.92
CA LEU A 1000 23.36 -17.90 12.96
C LEU A 1000 23.36 -18.48 14.36
N LEU A 1001 23.83 -17.67 15.31
CA LEU A 1001 23.53 -17.85 16.72
C LEU A 1001 22.40 -16.91 17.11
N TYR A 1002 21.30 -17.45 17.61
CA TYR A 1002 20.22 -16.69 18.18
C TYR A 1002 20.34 -16.66 19.69
N VAL A 1003 20.10 -15.50 20.28
CA VAL A 1003 20.17 -15.29 21.73
C VAL A 1003 18.94 -14.56 22.23
N LEU A 1004 18.21 -15.20 23.15
CA LEU A 1004 17.06 -14.59 23.80
C LEU A 1004 17.52 -13.85 25.05
N LYS A 1005 17.19 -12.56 25.16
CA LYS A 1005 17.49 -11.70 26.29
C LYS A 1005 16.33 -11.69 27.29
N SER A 1006 16.62 -12.18 28.49
CA SER A 1006 15.66 -12.20 29.61
C SER A 1006 15.21 -10.80 30.06
N TYR A 1007 14.05 -10.71 30.71
CA TYR A 1007 13.35 -9.52 31.22
C TYR A 1007 12.79 -8.54 30.19
N VAL A 1008 13.35 -8.51 28.98
CA VAL A 1008 12.91 -7.63 27.88
C VAL A 1008 12.33 -8.40 26.69
N ASN A 1009 12.42 -9.73 26.69
CA ASN A 1009 11.89 -10.64 25.65
C ASN A 1009 12.51 -10.46 24.26
N GLU A 1010 13.61 -9.74 24.16
CA GLU A 1010 14.32 -9.43 22.93
C GLU A 1010 15.09 -10.65 22.42
N LEU A 1011 14.84 -11.11 21.21
CA LEU A 1011 15.65 -12.10 20.51
C LEU A 1011 16.68 -11.36 19.65
N TYR A 1012 17.95 -11.71 19.74
CA TYR A 1012 19.05 -11.18 18.92
C TYR A 1012 19.64 -12.30 18.07
N CYS A 1013 20.44 -11.95 17.07
CA CYS A 1013 21.36 -12.93 16.50
C CYS A 1013 22.76 -12.37 16.23
N TYR A 1014 23.69 -13.31 16.10
CA TYR A 1014 25.06 -13.11 15.67
C TYR A 1014 25.31 -13.89 14.38
N ASP A 1015 25.84 -13.21 13.38
CA ASP A 1015 26.27 -13.81 12.12
C ASP A 1015 27.63 -14.46 12.32
N LEU A 1016 27.64 -15.79 12.23
CA LEU A 1016 28.82 -16.59 12.55
C LEU A 1016 29.97 -16.39 11.59
N VAL A 1017 29.72 -15.84 10.42
CA VAL A 1017 30.77 -15.74 9.44
C VAL A 1017 31.08 -14.30 9.15
N ALA A 1018 30.14 -13.39 9.36
CA ALA A 1018 30.47 -11.98 9.51
C ALA A 1018 31.22 -11.67 10.77
N ASP A 1019 31.09 -12.54 11.76
CA ASP A 1019 31.50 -12.27 13.11
C ASP A 1019 30.91 -10.96 13.65
N THR A 1020 29.70 -10.61 13.21
CA THR A 1020 29.01 -9.38 13.61
C THR A 1020 27.68 -9.67 14.32
N TRP A 1021 27.39 -8.82 15.31
CA TRP A 1021 26.07 -8.76 15.92
C TRP A 1021 25.14 -7.90 15.11
N GLN A 1022 23.87 -8.27 15.16
CA GLN A 1022 22.80 -7.37 14.79
C GLN A 1022 22.61 -6.24 15.81
N ALA A 1023 22.43 -5.00 15.36
CA ALA A 1023 22.32 -3.84 16.25
C ALA A 1023 21.09 -3.84 17.21
N ASN A 1024 19.89 -3.97 16.65
CA ASN A 1024 18.60 -4.10 17.35
C ASN A 1024 18.24 -5.59 17.69
N PRO A 1025 17.08 -5.91 18.30
CA PRO A 1025 16.52 -7.28 18.44
C PRO A 1025 15.75 -7.76 17.21
N VAL A 1026 15.96 -9.00 16.71
CA VAL A 1026 15.23 -9.57 15.56
C VAL A 1026 13.75 -9.74 15.84
N SER A 1027 13.39 -10.06 17.06
CA SER A 1027 11.99 -10.27 17.35
C SER A 1027 11.79 -10.07 18.83
N ILE A 1028 10.57 -9.74 19.22
CA ILE A 1028 10.20 -9.63 20.61
C ILE A 1028 9.26 -10.78 20.92
N LEU A 1029 9.68 -11.70 21.80
CA LEU A 1029 8.82 -12.78 22.25
C LEU A 1029 7.58 -12.16 22.93
N PRO A 1030 6.35 -12.42 22.46
CA PRO A 1030 5.17 -11.67 22.87
C PRO A 1030 4.98 -11.61 24.39
N LEU A 1031 4.60 -10.44 24.92
CA LEU A 1031 4.36 -10.25 26.36
C LEU A 1031 3.10 -10.98 26.82
N ILE A 1032 2.04 -10.91 26.01
CA ILE A 1032 0.73 -11.50 26.25
C ILE A 1032 0.66 -12.80 25.45
N GLY A 1033 0.12 -13.84 26.09
CA GLY A 1033 -0.17 -15.13 25.47
C GLY A 1033 -1.56 -15.61 25.89
N ARG A 1034 -1.88 -16.88 25.71
CA ARG A 1034 -3.20 -17.50 25.99
C ARG A 1034 -3.81 -17.17 27.35
N SER A 1035 -2.98 -16.99 28.39
CA SER A 1035 -3.47 -16.61 29.73
C SER A 1035 -3.96 -15.16 29.85
N ASN A 1036 -3.85 -14.36 28.78
CA ASN A 1036 -4.06 -12.91 28.70
C ASN A 1036 -3.30 -12.07 29.76
N LYS A 1037 -2.30 -12.67 30.42
CA LYS A 1037 -1.45 -12.01 31.42
C LYS A 1037 -0.11 -11.63 30.80
N LYS A 1038 0.37 -10.41 31.09
CA LYS A 1038 1.72 -9.96 30.71
C LYS A 1038 2.78 -10.80 31.43
N LYS A 1039 3.59 -11.54 30.67
CA LYS A 1039 4.71 -12.37 31.17
C LYS A 1039 6.02 -11.94 30.51
N LYS A 1040 7.11 -11.95 31.28
CA LYS A 1040 8.48 -11.67 30.82
C LYS A 1040 9.33 -12.95 30.84
N VAL A 1041 10.31 -13.04 29.95
CA VAL A 1041 11.32 -14.11 29.96
C VAL A 1041 12.13 -14.01 31.26
N LYS A 1042 12.23 -15.08 32.04
CA LYS A 1042 12.92 -15.10 33.35
C LYS A 1042 13.65 -16.43 33.57
N ASP A 1043 14.10 -16.69 34.80
CA ASP A 1043 14.83 -17.91 35.16
C ASP A 1043 14.09 -19.19 34.77
N GLY A 1044 14.80 -20.14 34.15
CA GLY A 1044 14.22 -21.34 33.57
C GLY A 1044 13.76 -21.20 32.12
N ALA A 1045 13.90 -20.02 31.52
CA ALA A 1045 13.81 -19.88 30.08
C ALA A 1045 14.97 -20.62 29.40
N ALA A 1046 14.67 -21.22 28.26
CA ALA A 1046 15.58 -22.05 27.50
C ALA A 1046 15.21 -21.96 26.02
N LEU A 1047 16.20 -22.21 25.14
CA LEU A 1047 16.03 -22.27 23.70
C LEU A 1047 16.50 -23.63 23.18
N CYS A 1048 15.82 -24.13 22.15
CA CYS A 1048 16.37 -25.14 21.24
C CYS A 1048 15.90 -24.84 19.81
N SER A 1049 16.46 -25.54 18.83
CA SER A 1049 16.16 -25.30 17.42
C SER A 1049 16.10 -26.62 16.67
N ASP A 1050 15.29 -26.69 15.62
CA ASP A 1050 15.33 -27.78 14.65
C ASP A 1050 16.57 -27.75 13.74
N GLY A 1051 17.42 -26.73 13.91
CA GLY A 1051 18.64 -26.52 13.15
C GLY A 1051 18.43 -25.74 11.86
N VAL A 1052 17.19 -25.55 11.42
CA VAL A 1052 16.85 -25.04 10.09
C VAL A 1052 15.94 -23.82 10.16
N ASN A 1053 14.71 -23.96 10.68
CA ASN A 1053 13.67 -22.94 10.56
C ASN A 1053 13.00 -22.53 11.87
N HIS A 1054 12.98 -23.38 12.89
CA HIS A 1054 12.20 -23.12 14.10
C HIS A 1054 13.09 -23.00 15.33
N ILE A 1055 12.82 -21.96 16.13
CA ILE A 1055 13.37 -21.82 17.48
C ILE A 1055 12.24 -22.03 18.48
N PHE A 1056 12.42 -22.98 19.38
CA PHE A 1056 11.48 -23.26 20.46
C PHE A 1056 11.98 -22.62 21.74
N ALA A 1057 11.07 -22.04 22.52
CA ALA A 1057 11.39 -21.26 23.70
C ALA A 1057 10.47 -21.57 24.87
N PHE A 1058 11.06 -21.91 26.02
CA PHE A 1058 10.40 -21.72 27.30
C PHE A 1058 10.56 -20.28 27.77
N LYS A 1059 9.48 -19.70 28.28
CA LYS A 1059 9.52 -18.34 28.83
C LYS A 1059 10.05 -18.29 30.27
N GLY A 1060 10.02 -19.42 30.98
CA GLY A 1060 10.49 -19.52 32.38
C GLY A 1060 9.69 -18.64 33.34
N GLY A 1061 10.26 -18.30 34.50
CA GLY A 1061 9.64 -17.36 35.44
C GLY A 1061 8.36 -17.84 36.12
N ASN A 1062 8.23 -19.15 36.33
CA ASN A 1062 7.03 -19.82 36.84
C ASN A 1062 5.84 -19.74 35.86
N THR A 1063 6.11 -19.99 34.58
CA THR A 1063 5.09 -20.02 33.52
C THR A 1063 5.07 -21.38 32.83
N ALA A 1064 3.90 -21.76 32.29
CA ALA A 1064 3.74 -22.93 31.43
C ALA A 1064 4.02 -22.61 29.95
N CYS A 1065 4.29 -21.33 29.65
CA CYS A 1065 4.34 -20.80 28.30
C CYS A 1065 5.47 -21.44 27.47
N PHE A 1066 5.07 -22.06 26.37
CA PHE A 1066 5.95 -22.63 25.37
C PHE A 1066 5.67 -21.99 24.01
N TRP A 1067 6.71 -21.46 23.38
CA TRP A 1067 6.61 -20.66 22.17
C TRP A 1067 7.50 -21.23 21.07
N ARG A 1068 7.11 -21.01 19.82
CA ARG A 1068 7.90 -21.30 18.64
C ARG A 1068 8.02 -20.03 17.81
N TYR A 1069 9.25 -19.67 17.47
CA TYR A 1069 9.55 -18.65 16.49
C TYR A 1069 9.80 -19.34 15.15
N SER A 1070 9.02 -18.94 14.15
CA SER A 1070 9.19 -19.33 12.75
C SER A 1070 10.13 -18.33 12.10
N ILE A 1071 11.32 -18.77 11.69
CA ILE A 1071 12.32 -17.87 11.08
C ILE A 1071 11.84 -17.44 9.70
N THR A 1072 11.24 -18.34 8.92
CA THR A 1072 10.66 -18.03 7.60
C THR A 1072 9.53 -17.01 7.67
N GLU A 1073 8.68 -17.09 8.69
CA GLU A 1073 7.49 -16.23 8.81
C GLU A 1073 7.71 -15.02 9.71
N ASP A 1074 8.91 -14.88 10.30
CA ASP A 1074 9.26 -13.89 11.34
C ASP A 1074 8.19 -13.74 12.44
N THR A 1075 7.57 -14.85 12.83
CA THR A 1075 6.39 -14.84 13.71
C THR A 1075 6.59 -15.77 14.91
N TRP A 1076 6.23 -15.27 16.10
CA TRP A 1076 6.09 -16.09 17.29
C TRP A 1076 4.69 -16.67 17.40
N ILE A 1077 4.62 -17.99 17.57
CA ILE A 1077 3.39 -18.72 17.80
C ILE A 1077 3.49 -19.36 19.19
N GLN A 1078 2.47 -19.19 20.03
CA GLN A 1078 2.40 -19.93 21.29
C GLN A 1078 1.92 -21.35 21.01
N ASN A 1079 2.77 -22.34 21.30
CA ASN A 1079 2.42 -23.76 21.24
C ASN A 1079 1.63 -24.16 22.50
N ALA A 1080 1.22 -25.43 22.60
CA ALA A 1080 0.63 -25.92 23.84
C ALA A 1080 1.57 -25.67 25.04
N ASP A 1081 0.98 -25.09 26.08
CA ASP A 1081 1.65 -24.86 27.35
C ASP A 1081 2.11 -26.19 27.95
N LEU A 1082 3.30 -26.21 28.56
CA LEU A 1082 3.80 -27.38 29.28
C LEU A 1082 2.84 -27.70 30.44
N PRO A 1083 2.29 -28.92 30.54
CA PRO A 1083 1.39 -29.30 31.61
C PRO A 1083 2.01 -29.04 32.99
N VAL A 1084 1.21 -28.65 33.98
CA VAL A 1084 1.70 -28.41 35.35
C VAL A 1084 2.21 -29.69 36.03
N GLY A 1085 1.80 -30.86 35.55
CA GLY A 1085 2.20 -32.16 36.07
C GLY A 1085 1.72 -32.41 37.52
N GLN A 1086 2.10 -33.55 38.08
CA GLN A 1086 1.68 -33.97 39.43
C GLN A 1086 2.19 -33.05 40.56
N ASN A 1087 3.31 -32.36 40.35
CA ASN A 1087 3.89 -31.46 41.36
C ASN A 1087 3.21 -30.08 41.41
N ASN A 1088 2.23 -29.79 40.54
CA ASN A 1088 1.60 -28.49 40.37
C ASN A 1088 2.63 -27.35 40.16
N LYS A 1089 3.66 -27.62 39.35
CA LYS A 1089 4.76 -26.69 39.09
C LYS A 1089 4.84 -26.30 37.63
N ARG A 1090 5.27 -25.07 37.41
CA ARG A 1090 5.54 -24.50 36.09
C ARG A 1090 7.04 -24.36 35.86
N VAL A 1091 7.43 -24.08 34.62
CA VAL A 1091 8.84 -23.93 34.24
C VAL A 1091 9.46 -22.75 35.00
N LYS A 1092 10.59 -23.01 35.66
CA LYS A 1092 11.38 -22.04 36.42
C LYS A 1092 12.86 -22.49 36.45
N SER A 1093 13.73 -21.83 37.19
CA SER A 1093 15.15 -22.17 37.42
C SER A 1093 15.47 -23.66 37.23
N GLY A 1094 16.33 -23.98 36.26
CA GLY A 1094 16.66 -25.34 35.82
C GLY A 1094 15.85 -25.85 34.63
N GLY A 1095 14.89 -25.06 34.14
CA GLY A 1095 14.24 -25.31 32.86
C GLY A 1095 15.24 -25.31 31.72
N ALA A 1096 15.17 -26.32 30.86
CA ALA A 1096 16.10 -26.54 29.76
C ALA A 1096 15.37 -27.17 28.58
N LEU A 1097 15.87 -26.94 27.35
CA LEU A 1097 15.33 -27.49 26.11
C LEU A 1097 16.46 -28.06 25.26
N THR A 1098 16.17 -29.11 24.50
CA THR A 1098 16.99 -29.59 23.39
C THR A 1098 16.08 -30.14 22.28
N PHE A 1099 16.58 -30.20 21.06
CA PHE A 1099 15.85 -30.76 19.92
C PHE A 1099 16.56 -32.02 19.45
N ALA A 1100 15.82 -33.11 19.31
CA ALA A 1100 16.35 -34.39 18.87
C ALA A 1100 15.28 -35.14 18.07
N GLN A 1101 15.68 -35.79 16.97
CA GLN A 1101 14.79 -36.64 16.16
C GLN A 1101 13.42 -36.00 15.82
N GLY A 1102 13.44 -34.73 15.38
CA GLY A 1102 12.22 -34.00 15.01
C GLY A 1102 11.34 -33.56 16.19
N LYS A 1103 11.77 -33.76 17.43
CA LYS A 1103 11.00 -33.52 18.65
C LYS A 1103 11.74 -32.57 19.60
N VAL A 1104 10.99 -31.87 20.44
CA VAL A 1104 11.53 -31.00 21.49
C VAL A 1104 11.49 -31.76 22.82
N TYR A 1105 12.62 -31.79 23.52
CA TYR A 1105 12.74 -32.38 24.84
C TYR A 1105 13.07 -31.31 25.87
N GLY A 1106 12.50 -31.40 27.06
CA GLY A 1106 12.65 -30.36 28.06
C GLY A 1106 12.63 -30.83 29.51
N LEU A 1107 13.48 -30.20 30.33
CA LEU A 1107 13.38 -30.28 31.77
C LEU A 1107 12.46 -29.15 32.26
N LYS A 1108 11.55 -29.46 33.19
CA LYS A 1108 10.70 -28.43 33.81
C LYS A 1108 11.48 -27.56 34.81
N GLY A 1109 12.51 -28.12 35.45
CA GLY A 1109 13.25 -27.46 36.51
C GLY A 1109 12.39 -27.21 37.76
N ASN A 1110 12.56 -26.07 38.43
CA ASN A 1110 11.75 -25.67 39.58
C ASN A 1110 11.75 -26.69 40.75
N ASN A 1111 12.88 -27.37 40.97
CA ASN A 1111 13.00 -28.45 41.95
C ASN A 1111 12.04 -29.63 41.64
N THR A 1112 12.05 -30.09 40.39
CA THR A 1112 11.35 -31.30 39.90
C THR A 1112 12.34 -32.24 39.22
N LEU A 1113 11.95 -33.49 38.98
CA LEU A 1113 12.71 -34.45 38.17
C LEU A 1113 12.12 -34.61 36.77
N GLU A 1114 11.17 -33.76 36.40
CA GLU A 1114 10.31 -34.01 35.27
C GLU A 1114 11.01 -33.73 33.94
N PHE A 1115 10.95 -34.72 33.07
CA PHE A 1115 11.45 -34.68 31.70
C PHE A 1115 10.29 -34.88 30.74
N TRP A 1116 10.23 -34.06 29.71
CA TRP A 1116 9.07 -33.94 28.84
C TRP A 1116 9.47 -33.94 27.38
N ARG A 1117 8.59 -34.46 26.53
CA ARG A 1117 8.73 -34.49 25.09
C ARG A 1117 7.54 -33.83 24.43
N TYR A 1118 7.81 -32.98 23.46
CA TYR A 1118 6.83 -32.34 22.60
C TYR A 1118 7.10 -32.74 21.15
N THR A 1119 6.04 -33.08 20.42
CA THR A 1119 6.12 -33.46 19.00
C THR A 1119 5.58 -32.28 18.16
N PRO A 1120 6.45 -31.51 17.49
CA PRO A 1120 6.02 -30.56 16.47
C PRO A 1120 5.29 -31.29 15.34
N GLY A 1121 4.17 -30.76 14.85
CA GLY A 1121 3.48 -31.29 13.68
C GLY A 1121 4.35 -31.22 12.42
N PRO A 1122 4.11 -32.09 11.41
CA PRO A 1122 4.90 -32.11 10.18
C PRO A 1122 4.83 -30.76 9.46
N VAL A 1123 5.97 -30.34 8.91
CA VAL A 1123 6.08 -29.14 8.06
C VAL A 1123 5.54 -29.51 6.68
N MET A 1124 4.27 -29.23 6.40
CA MET A 1124 3.81 -29.17 5.02
C MET A 1124 4.20 -27.82 4.43
N SER A 1125 5.14 -27.83 3.50
CA SER A 1125 5.38 -26.69 2.62
C SER A 1125 4.19 -26.55 1.66
N LEU A 1126 3.72 -25.31 1.47
CA LEU A 1126 2.86 -24.97 0.35
C LEU A 1126 3.62 -25.29 -0.95
N LYS A 1127 3.34 -26.44 -1.57
CA LYS A 1127 3.70 -26.69 -2.96
C LYS A 1127 2.62 -26.07 -3.83
N THR A 1128 2.81 -24.85 -4.30
CA THR A 1128 2.22 -24.43 -5.57
C THR A 1128 3.01 -25.09 -6.69
N LYS A 1129 2.47 -26.16 -7.26
CA LYS A 1129 2.74 -26.53 -8.65
C LYS A 1129 1.44 -27.04 -9.27
N ILE A 1130 0.84 -26.23 -10.14
CA ILE A 1130 -0.11 -26.71 -11.14
C ILE A 1130 0.74 -27.46 -12.17
N GLY A 1131 0.64 -28.78 -12.21
CA GLY A 1131 1.13 -29.57 -13.33
C GLY A 1131 0.09 -29.56 -14.44
N LYS A 1132 0.47 -29.14 -15.65
CA LYS A 1132 -0.27 -29.53 -16.86
C LYS A 1132 -0.09 -31.05 -17.00
N SER A 1133 -1.20 -31.78 -17.13
CA SER A 1133 -1.33 -33.25 -17.16
C SER A 1133 -1.32 -33.93 -15.78
N GLY A 1134 -2.50 -34.37 -15.34
CA GLY A 1134 -2.73 -35.01 -14.05
C GLY A 1134 -2.36 -36.49 -14.02
N LEU A 1135 -1.11 -36.80 -13.69
CA LEU A 1135 -0.70 -38.11 -13.16
C LEU A 1135 0.28 -37.92 -12.00
N LEU A 1136 0.06 -38.68 -10.93
CA LEU A 1136 0.87 -38.71 -9.72
C LEU A 1136 2.13 -39.55 -9.96
N GLU A 1137 3.31 -38.93 -9.84
CA GLU A 1137 4.52 -39.64 -9.47
C GLU A 1137 5.07 -39.06 -8.18
N ALA A 1138 5.17 -39.92 -7.17
CA ALA A 1138 5.91 -39.66 -5.94
C ALA A 1138 7.39 -39.95 -6.20
N THR A 1139 8.23 -38.95 -6.01
CA THR A 1139 9.66 -39.18 -5.74
C THR A 1139 10.07 -38.36 -4.52
N GLU A 1140 10.46 -39.10 -3.49
CA GLU A 1140 11.27 -38.63 -2.39
C GLU A 1140 12.60 -38.13 -2.94
N HIS A 1141 12.95 -36.86 -2.71
CA HIS A 1141 14.34 -36.47 -2.60
C HIS A 1141 14.51 -35.43 -1.49
N ALA A 1142 15.25 -35.86 -0.48
CA ALA A 1142 15.79 -35.06 0.59
C ALA A 1142 16.74 -33.97 0.05
N LEU A 1143 16.84 -32.91 0.85
CA LEU A 1143 17.65 -31.71 0.65
C LEU A 1143 19.13 -32.04 0.42
N SER A 1144 19.56 -32.08 -0.84
CA SER A 1144 20.97 -31.96 -1.23
C SER A 1144 21.20 -30.80 -2.22
N GLY A 1145 20.31 -29.80 -2.20
CA GLY A 1145 20.36 -28.63 -3.08
C GLY A 1145 20.64 -27.32 -2.34
N PRO A 1146 21.06 -26.25 -3.06
CA PRO A 1146 21.21 -24.91 -2.49
C PRO A 1146 19.88 -24.43 -1.91
N TRP A 1147 19.88 -24.04 -0.64
CA TRP A 1147 18.71 -23.49 0.05
C TRP A 1147 18.94 -22.03 0.43
N LEU A 1148 17.87 -21.24 0.45
CA LEU A 1148 17.85 -19.82 0.76
C LEU A 1148 16.52 -19.43 1.40
N ILE A 1149 16.55 -18.68 2.49
CA ILE A 1149 15.40 -18.25 3.29
C ILE A 1149 15.46 -16.73 3.47
N ILE A 1150 14.41 -16.01 3.07
CA ILE A 1150 14.30 -14.56 3.22
C ILE A 1150 13.30 -14.22 4.33
N SER A 1151 13.75 -13.45 5.30
CA SER A 1151 13.00 -13.01 6.49
C SER A 1151 13.02 -11.47 6.57
N PRO A 1152 12.04 -10.78 6.00
CA PRO A 1152 11.89 -9.33 6.14
C PRO A 1152 11.58 -8.98 7.60
N ASN A 1153 12.28 -7.99 8.17
CA ASN A 1153 12.10 -7.54 9.55
C ASN A 1153 11.82 -6.02 9.58
N PRO A 1154 10.56 -5.64 9.34
CA PRO A 1154 10.17 -4.24 9.12
C PRO A 1154 10.36 -3.37 10.36
N ALA A 1155 10.15 -3.94 11.55
CA ALA A 1155 10.36 -3.28 12.85
C ALA A 1155 11.81 -2.80 13.05
N ARG A 1156 12.77 -3.41 12.37
CA ARG A 1156 14.18 -3.01 12.39
C ARG A 1156 14.67 -2.34 11.12
N LYS A 1157 13.81 -2.21 10.12
CA LYS A 1157 14.15 -1.75 8.77
C LYS A 1157 15.30 -2.57 8.16
N ILE A 1158 15.29 -3.91 8.28
CA ILE A 1158 16.20 -4.78 7.52
C ILE A 1158 15.45 -5.96 6.86
N ILE A 1159 16.02 -6.58 5.83
CA ILE A 1159 15.74 -7.96 5.40
C ILE A 1159 16.90 -8.82 5.85
N ARG A 1160 16.63 -9.97 6.43
CA ARG A 1160 17.64 -11.00 6.63
C ARG A 1160 17.46 -12.12 5.63
N ILE A 1161 18.53 -12.60 5.04
CA ILE A 1161 18.55 -13.74 4.14
C ILE A 1161 19.52 -14.77 4.68
N LYS A 1162 19.09 -16.00 4.93
CA LYS A 1162 19.95 -17.14 5.25
C LYS A 1162 20.13 -18.03 4.03
N TYR A 1163 21.29 -18.63 3.82
CA TYR A 1163 21.56 -19.49 2.66
C TYR A 1163 22.61 -20.56 2.93
N SER A 1164 22.64 -21.61 2.12
CA SER A 1164 23.68 -22.65 2.16
C SER A 1164 25.02 -22.10 1.66
N PRO A 1165 26.10 -22.07 2.46
CA PRO A 1165 27.37 -21.50 2.04
C PRO A 1165 28.08 -22.28 0.92
N ILE A 1166 27.85 -23.59 0.84
CA ILE A 1166 28.68 -24.53 0.05
C ILE A 1166 28.51 -24.32 -1.47
N ASN A 1167 27.43 -23.68 -1.92
CA ASN A 1167 27.15 -23.42 -3.34
C ASN A 1167 26.93 -21.93 -3.68
N MET A 1168 27.25 -21.01 -2.76
CA MET A 1168 26.96 -19.57 -2.91
C MET A 1168 28.23 -18.69 -2.85
N SER A 1169 29.43 -19.26 -2.70
CA SER A 1169 30.68 -18.49 -2.79
C SER A 1169 30.91 -18.00 -4.23
N ASN A 1170 31.21 -16.70 -4.41
CA ASN A 1170 31.29 -16.00 -5.70
C ASN A 1170 29.95 -15.89 -6.44
N SER A 1171 28.89 -15.54 -5.71
CA SER A 1171 27.57 -15.29 -6.29
C SER A 1171 27.19 -13.81 -6.30
N HIS A 1172 26.46 -13.39 -7.34
CA HIS A 1172 25.88 -12.07 -7.49
C HIS A 1172 24.46 -12.06 -6.98
N TRP A 1173 24.23 -11.36 -5.88
CA TRP A 1173 22.93 -11.26 -5.25
C TRP A 1173 22.30 -9.93 -5.62
N LYS A 1174 21.04 -9.97 -6.00
CA LYS A 1174 20.31 -8.87 -6.58
C LYS A 1174 18.90 -8.90 -6.06
N ILE A 1175 18.50 -7.94 -5.23
CA ILE A 1175 17.09 -7.74 -4.94
C ILE A 1175 16.53 -6.80 -5.96
N PHE A 1176 15.52 -7.29 -6.65
CA PHE A 1176 14.63 -6.50 -7.46
C PHE A 1176 13.37 -6.18 -6.67
N ASP A 1177 12.72 -5.08 -6.95
CA ASP A 1177 11.31 -4.91 -6.56
C ASP A 1177 10.39 -5.69 -7.52
N ALA A 1178 9.08 -5.54 -7.31
CA ALA A 1178 8.05 -6.22 -8.09
C ALA A 1178 8.12 -5.97 -9.61
N ILE A 1179 8.71 -4.84 -10.01
CA ILE A 1179 8.86 -4.44 -11.42
C ILE A 1179 10.26 -4.74 -11.98
N GLY A 1180 11.07 -5.53 -11.26
CA GLY A 1180 12.38 -5.95 -11.76
C GLY A 1180 13.47 -4.88 -11.63
N THR A 1181 13.23 -3.78 -10.88
CA THR A 1181 14.25 -2.75 -10.62
C THR A 1181 15.18 -3.23 -9.53
N LEU A 1182 16.49 -3.22 -9.79
CA LEU A 1182 17.48 -3.64 -8.83
C LEU A 1182 17.57 -2.66 -7.66
N ARG A 1183 16.93 -2.98 -6.54
CA ARG A 1183 16.92 -2.18 -5.32
C ARG A 1183 18.15 -2.39 -4.46
N TRP A 1184 18.80 -3.52 -4.64
CA TRP A 1184 20.01 -3.83 -3.92
C TRP A 1184 20.79 -4.89 -4.66
N GLN A 1185 22.12 -4.78 -4.65
CA GLN A 1185 22.97 -5.88 -5.10
C GLN A 1185 24.25 -5.95 -4.29
N SER A 1186 24.82 -7.14 -4.23
CA SER A 1186 26.15 -7.34 -3.68
C SER A 1186 26.76 -8.62 -4.21
N ASN A 1187 28.10 -8.62 -4.28
CA ASN A 1187 28.87 -9.82 -4.60
C ASN A 1187 29.16 -10.52 -3.28
N ILE A 1188 28.68 -11.74 -3.14
CA ILE A 1188 28.88 -12.53 -1.93
C ILE A 1188 30.08 -13.44 -2.16
N SER A 1189 31.25 -12.97 -1.74
CA SER A 1189 32.49 -13.74 -1.71
C SER A 1189 32.68 -14.53 -0.41
N ASN A 1190 31.96 -14.15 0.65
CA ASN A 1190 32.14 -14.72 1.98
C ASN A 1190 31.14 -15.85 2.24
N LYS A 1191 31.62 -16.94 2.87
CA LYS A 1191 30.89 -18.16 3.19
C LYS A 1191 29.83 -17.98 4.31
N LYS A 1192 29.13 -16.83 4.37
CA LYS A 1192 28.47 -16.37 5.59
C LYS A 1192 27.18 -17.05 5.98
N GLY A 1193 26.51 -17.64 4.99
CA GLY A 1193 25.23 -18.28 5.16
C GLY A 1193 24.12 -17.38 5.68
N VAL A 1194 24.40 -16.08 5.85
CA VAL A 1194 23.49 -15.04 6.28
C VAL A 1194 23.91 -13.72 5.65
N LEU A 1195 22.92 -12.91 5.33
CA LEU A 1195 23.06 -11.60 4.71
C LEU A 1195 21.96 -10.70 5.27
N GLU A 1196 22.34 -9.57 5.86
CA GLU A 1196 21.38 -8.55 6.28
C GLU A 1196 21.44 -7.35 5.36
N ILE A 1197 20.26 -6.93 4.93
CA ILE A 1197 20.09 -5.90 3.92
C ILE A 1197 19.25 -4.80 4.56
N PRO A 1198 19.82 -3.62 4.81
CA PRO A 1198 19.06 -2.47 5.29
C PRO A 1198 17.95 -2.13 4.29
N ILE A 1199 16.72 -2.04 4.79
CA ILE A 1199 15.54 -1.66 4.02
C ILE A 1199 14.95 -0.32 4.42
N THR A 1200 15.76 0.52 5.06
CA THR A 1200 15.43 1.93 5.29
C THR A 1200 14.97 2.63 4.01
N GLY A 1201 15.53 2.24 2.86
CA GLY A 1201 15.14 2.73 1.54
C GLY A 1201 14.17 1.85 0.74
N PHE A 1202 13.69 0.74 1.29
CA PHE A 1202 12.70 -0.08 0.61
C PHE A 1202 11.32 0.26 1.17
N ALA A 1203 10.37 0.47 0.27
CA ALA A 1203 8.97 0.69 0.61
C ALA A 1203 8.31 -0.63 1.05
N SER A 1204 7.12 -0.54 1.65
CA SER A 1204 6.27 -1.73 1.76
C SER A 1204 5.93 -2.20 0.35
N GLY A 1205 6.15 -3.47 0.03
CA GLY A 1205 6.03 -3.95 -1.34
C GLY A 1205 6.60 -5.35 -1.54
N VAL A 1206 6.34 -5.90 -2.73
CA VAL A 1206 6.89 -7.20 -3.16
C VAL A 1206 8.27 -6.98 -3.78
N TYR A 1207 9.21 -7.84 -3.42
CA TYR A 1207 10.58 -7.85 -3.90
C TYR A 1207 10.98 -9.27 -4.32
N PHE A 1208 11.95 -9.38 -5.23
CA PHE A 1208 12.49 -10.63 -5.73
C PHE A 1208 13.99 -10.64 -5.53
N LEU A 1209 14.50 -11.51 -4.67
CA LEU A 1209 15.91 -11.79 -4.63
C LEU A 1209 16.29 -12.74 -5.76
N ARG A 1210 17.25 -12.34 -6.58
CA ARG A 1210 17.95 -13.17 -7.54
C ARG A 1210 19.36 -13.43 -7.04
N VAL A 1211 19.79 -14.68 -7.09
CA VAL A 1211 21.15 -15.10 -6.77
C VAL A 1211 21.73 -15.78 -7.99
N GLU A 1212 22.81 -15.24 -8.52
CA GLU A 1212 23.47 -15.74 -9.73
C GLU A 1212 24.82 -16.34 -9.34
N THR A 1213 25.02 -17.63 -9.60
CA THR A 1213 26.30 -18.32 -9.47
C THR A 1213 26.79 -18.75 -10.85
N THR A 1214 28.00 -19.30 -10.95
CA THR A 1214 28.50 -19.91 -12.19
C THR A 1214 27.73 -21.18 -12.58
N GLU A 1215 27.02 -21.81 -11.64
CA GLU A 1215 26.36 -23.11 -11.85
C GLU A 1215 24.82 -23.01 -11.94
N PHE A 1216 24.20 -21.99 -11.32
CA PHE A 1216 22.74 -21.80 -11.32
C PHE A 1216 22.31 -20.35 -11.02
N VAL A 1217 21.06 -20.03 -11.37
CA VAL A 1217 20.36 -18.80 -10.98
C VAL A 1217 19.15 -19.15 -10.12
N LEU A 1218 19.04 -18.56 -8.93
CA LEU A 1218 17.92 -18.74 -7.99
C LEU A 1218 17.13 -17.45 -7.87
N ASN A 1219 15.80 -17.50 -7.96
CA ASN A 1219 14.92 -16.35 -7.75
C ASN A 1219 13.92 -16.65 -6.62
N GLN A 1220 13.78 -15.74 -5.66
CA GLN A 1220 12.94 -15.90 -4.48
C GLN A 1220 12.17 -14.60 -4.17
N LYS A 1221 10.83 -14.67 -4.22
CA LYS A 1221 9.95 -13.56 -3.84
C LYS A 1221 9.89 -13.40 -2.32
N PHE A 1222 9.84 -12.16 -1.85
CA PHE A 1222 9.55 -11.80 -0.46
C PHE A 1222 8.81 -10.45 -0.40
N VAL A 1223 8.18 -10.14 0.73
CA VAL A 1223 7.35 -8.93 0.88
C VAL A 1223 7.78 -8.15 2.12
N ILE A 1224 8.02 -6.86 1.97
CA ILE A 1224 8.24 -5.96 3.09
C ILE A 1224 6.89 -5.34 3.46
N LYS A 1225 6.47 -5.43 4.73
CA LYS A 1225 5.27 -4.75 5.26
C LYS A 1225 5.67 -3.93 6.49
N ARG A 1226 5.79 -2.60 6.36
CA ARG A 1226 6.17 -1.71 7.46
C ARG A 1226 5.17 -1.71 8.61
#